data_AF-A0AAE2BKB1-F1
#
_entry.id   AF-A0AAE2BKB1-F1
#
_cell.length_a   1.000
_cell.length_b   1.000
_cell.length_c   1.000
_cell.angle_alpha   90.00
_cell.angle_beta   90.00
_cell.angle_gamma   90.00
#
_symmetry.space_group_name_H-M   'P 1'
#
loop_
_entity.id
_entity.type
_entity.pdbx_description
1 polymer ?
#
loop_
_entity_poly.entity_id
_entity_poly.type
_entity_poly.pdbx_seq_one_letter_code
_entity_poly.pdbx_strand_id
1 'polypeptide(L)'
;MWSDTPESMIHEFEKLLNVPKALLTSGHWLKSDKKSDHSDYSCGTASLREKHDEFMLRELVKRWLNHKIMVRWLSRFFHYLDRYFIARRSLPALKEVGLTCFRDLVYQEINGKVRDAVISLVCSVITFLYTILSSYSSIEMDYYENDFEAAMLKDTAAYYSRKASNWILDDSCPDYMLKAEECLKREKDRVSHYLHSSSETKLLEKVQHELLSVYATQLLEKEHSGCHALLRDDKVEDLSRMYRLFSKIPRGLEPVANIFKQHVTAEGTALVKQAEDAASNKKADKKDVVGLQEQVFVRKVIELHDKFMAYVNDCFLNHTLFHKDFPNLFGQLIGSQRGFEVFCNKGVAGSSSAELLATFCDNILKKGGSEKLSDEAIEETLEKEKLARRLLFDKSANDEHERSILTKLKQQCGGQFTSKNGGDGHRLTLARENQASFEEYLSNNLNTNPGIDLTVTVLTTGFWPSYKSFDLNLPAEMVKCVEVFREFYQTKTKHRKLTWIYSLGTCNINGKFEPKTIELIVTTYQAAALLLFNAADRLSYQEIMAQLNLSDDDVVRLLHSLSCAKYKILNKEPSTKTISPTDVFEFNSKFTDKMRRIKIPLPPVDEKKKVIEDVDKDRRYAIDASIVRIMKSRKVLGYQQLVMECVEQLGRMFKPDVKAIKKRIEDLITRDYLERDKDNPNLFKYLA
;
A
#
# COMPACT_ATOMS: atom_id res chain seq x y z
N MET A 1 3.88 86.78 -39.35
CA MET A 1 2.42 86.56 -39.41
C MET A 1 2.18 85.07 -39.49
N TRP A 2 1.91 84.48 -38.33
CA TRP A 2 1.19 83.22 -38.24
C TRP A 2 -0.30 83.58 -38.37
N SER A 3 -1.03 82.90 -39.25
CA SER A 3 -2.49 82.88 -39.20
C SER A 3 -2.90 81.42 -39.02
N ASP A 4 -3.41 81.16 -37.82
CA ASP A 4 -3.84 79.89 -37.28
C ASP A 4 -4.97 79.24 -38.09
N THR A 5 -4.90 77.93 -38.26
CA THR A 5 -5.86 77.03 -37.58
C THR A 5 -5.17 75.70 -37.23
N PRO A 6 -5.47 75.09 -36.06
CA PRO A 6 -5.06 73.72 -35.76
C PRO A 6 -5.50 72.72 -36.84
N GLU A 7 -6.61 73.00 -37.52
CA GLU A 7 -7.16 72.20 -38.61
C GLU A 7 -6.31 72.23 -39.88
N SER A 8 -5.68 73.36 -40.23
CA SER A 8 -4.74 73.44 -41.36
C SER A 8 -3.47 72.64 -41.12
N MET A 9 -2.95 72.68 -39.88
CA MET A 9 -1.80 71.86 -39.48
C MET A 9 -2.18 70.37 -39.45
N ILE A 10 -3.38 70.02 -38.97
CA ILE A 10 -3.91 68.65 -38.98
C ILE A 10 -4.10 68.13 -40.41
N HIS A 11 -4.59 68.94 -41.34
CA HIS A 11 -4.80 68.55 -42.74
C HIS A 11 -3.48 68.31 -43.49
N GLU A 12 -2.47 69.14 -43.24
CA GLU A 12 -1.12 68.95 -43.79
C GLU A 12 -0.38 67.77 -43.12
N PHE A 13 -0.65 67.51 -41.83
CA PHE A 13 -0.21 66.31 -41.12
C PHE A 13 -0.94 65.04 -41.58
N GLU A 14 -2.22 65.11 -41.97
CA GLU A 14 -2.99 64.00 -42.56
C GLU A 14 -2.50 63.63 -43.97
N LYS A 15 -2.08 64.62 -44.76
CA LYS A 15 -1.32 64.36 -46.01
C LYS A 15 0.02 63.67 -45.70
N LEU A 16 0.75 64.12 -44.68
CA LEU A 16 1.99 63.47 -44.21
C LEU A 16 1.77 62.09 -43.58
N LEU A 17 0.57 61.74 -43.10
CA LEU A 17 0.20 60.38 -42.65
C LEU A 17 -0.13 59.45 -43.82
N ASN A 18 -0.69 60.01 -44.89
CA ASN A 18 -0.88 59.29 -46.15
C ASN A 18 0.45 59.04 -46.86
N VAL A 19 1.52 59.78 -46.60
CA VAL A 19 2.83 59.54 -47.23
C VAL A 19 3.46 58.21 -46.76
N PRO A 20 3.59 57.86 -45.47
CA PRO A 20 4.04 56.55 -45.02
C PRO A 20 3.10 55.44 -45.45
N LYS A 21 1.78 55.64 -45.38
CA LYS A 21 0.78 54.64 -45.83
C LYS A 21 0.87 54.41 -47.34
N ALA A 22 0.99 55.48 -48.12
CA ALA A 22 1.23 55.43 -49.56
C ALA A 22 2.63 54.93 -49.89
N LEU A 23 3.68 55.13 -49.07
CA LEU A 23 5.03 54.59 -49.30
C LEU A 23 5.09 53.09 -48.98
N LEU A 24 4.40 52.66 -47.92
CA LEU A 24 4.22 51.26 -47.53
C LEU A 24 3.38 50.50 -48.55
N THR A 25 2.37 51.14 -49.14
CA THR A 25 1.62 50.53 -50.23
C THR A 25 2.39 50.66 -51.56
N SER A 26 2.89 51.83 -51.97
CA SER A 26 3.33 52.12 -53.36
C SER A 26 4.58 51.41 -53.85
N GLY A 27 5.29 50.66 -52.99
CA GLY A 27 6.26 49.65 -53.40
C GLY A 27 7.40 50.13 -54.32
N HIS A 28 7.58 51.44 -54.51
CA HIS A 28 8.45 52.03 -55.53
C HIS A 28 9.94 51.69 -55.32
N TRP A 29 10.30 51.19 -54.13
CA TRP A 29 11.66 50.81 -53.72
C TRP A 29 11.93 49.30 -53.74
N LEU A 30 10.92 48.46 -54.02
CA LEU A 30 11.10 47.00 -54.20
C LEU A 30 11.64 46.63 -55.60
N LYS A 31 11.75 47.61 -56.52
CA LYS A 31 12.39 47.45 -57.83
C LYS A 31 13.91 47.65 -57.71
N SER A 32 14.66 46.56 -57.65
CA SER A 32 16.01 46.53 -58.24
C SER A 32 15.86 46.17 -59.71
N ASP A 33 15.38 47.10 -60.54
CA ASP A 33 15.87 47.31 -61.92
C ASP A 33 15.07 48.40 -62.65
N LYS A 34 15.79 49.14 -63.48
CA LYS A 34 15.33 50.26 -64.31
C LYS A 34 14.21 49.82 -65.27
N LYS A 35 13.03 50.43 -65.16
CA LYS A 35 12.30 51.17 -66.22
C LYS A 35 10.88 51.53 -65.80
N SER A 36 10.38 52.53 -66.51
CA SER A 36 9.21 53.38 -66.30
C SER A 36 7.86 52.66 -66.25
N ASP A 37 6.89 53.49 -65.84
CA ASP A 37 5.47 53.47 -66.19
C ASP A 37 4.47 52.87 -65.20
N HIS A 38 3.41 53.68 -65.05
CA HIS A 38 2.24 53.54 -64.22
C HIS A 38 1.40 52.35 -64.67
N SER A 39 1.57 51.21 -64.01
CA SER A 39 0.51 50.24 -63.75
C SER A 39 0.98 49.24 -62.68
N ASP A 40 0.02 48.72 -61.93
CA ASP A 40 0.09 47.38 -61.31
C ASP A 40 0.83 47.19 -59.97
N TYR A 41 0.07 47.39 -58.89
CA TYR A 41 0.15 46.50 -57.72
C TYR A 41 -0.15 45.03 -58.08
N SER A 42 -0.86 44.78 -59.19
CA SER A 42 -1.19 43.44 -59.69
C SER A 42 0.05 42.65 -60.18
N CYS A 43 1.16 43.31 -60.51
CA CYS A 43 2.38 42.68 -61.03
C CYS A 43 3.26 42.08 -59.90
N GLY A 44 3.18 42.64 -58.70
CA GLY A 44 3.96 42.15 -57.54
C GLY A 44 3.48 40.78 -57.04
N THR A 45 2.16 40.57 -56.97
CA THR A 45 1.55 39.28 -56.61
C THR A 45 1.61 38.27 -57.76
N ALA A 46 1.65 38.72 -59.02
CA ALA A 46 1.80 37.85 -60.19
C ALA A 46 3.10 37.01 -60.16
N SER A 47 4.24 37.59 -59.79
CA SER A 47 5.52 36.86 -59.70
C SER A 47 5.58 35.80 -58.58
N LEU A 48 4.73 35.91 -57.55
CA LEU A 48 4.55 34.86 -56.53
C LEU A 48 3.58 33.78 -56.98
N ARG A 49 2.61 34.09 -57.86
CA ARG A 49 1.64 33.12 -58.40
C ARG A 49 2.27 32.10 -59.35
N GLU A 50 3.37 32.48 -60.01
CA GLU A 50 4.10 31.66 -60.99
C GLU A 50 5.15 30.73 -60.35
N LYS A 51 5.50 30.94 -59.08
CA LYS A 51 6.48 30.10 -58.35
C LYS A 51 5.76 29.08 -57.47
N HIS A 52 6.33 27.87 -57.36
CA HIS A 52 5.81 26.78 -56.54
C HIS A 52 6.81 26.34 -55.46
N ASP A 53 6.30 25.74 -54.40
CA ASP A 53 7.06 25.06 -53.34
C ASP A 53 8.23 25.87 -52.76
N GLU A 54 9.43 25.31 -52.70
CA GLU A 54 10.61 25.93 -52.08
C GLU A 54 10.99 27.28 -52.71
N PHE A 55 10.82 27.43 -54.02
CA PHE A 55 11.15 28.68 -54.72
C PHE A 55 10.18 29.82 -54.38
N MET A 56 8.90 29.49 -54.16
CA MET A 56 7.90 30.43 -53.66
C MET A 56 8.24 30.85 -52.22
N LEU A 57 8.60 29.90 -51.36
CA LEU A 57 8.97 30.18 -49.97
C LEU A 57 10.22 31.07 -49.87
N ARG A 58 11.24 30.82 -50.69
CA ARG A 58 12.46 31.65 -50.76
C ARG A 58 12.18 33.09 -51.17
N GLU A 59 11.33 33.28 -52.17
CA GLU A 59 10.91 34.60 -52.63
C GLU A 59 10.10 35.33 -51.55
N LEU A 60 9.19 34.62 -50.87
CA LEU A 60 8.39 35.18 -49.78
C LEU A 60 9.27 35.65 -48.61
N VAL A 61 10.23 34.83 -48.19
CA VAL A 61 11.19 35.18 -47.12
C VAL A 61 12.01 36.41 -47.50
N LYS A 62 12.51 36.47 -48.74
CA LYS A 62 13.27 37.63 -49.24
C LYS A 62 12.44 38.90 -49.18
N ARG A 63 11.18 38.84 -49.64
CA ARG A 63 10.25 39.98 -49.60
C ARG A 63 9.91 40.41 -48.18
N TRP A 64 9.71 39.46 -47.28
CA TRP A 64 9.46 39.73 -45.86
C TRP A 64 10.65 40.42 -45.19
N LEU A 65 11.88 39.96 -45.43
CA LEU A 65 13.09 40.59 -44.88
C LEU A 65 13.27 42.02 -45.38
N ASN A 66 13.06 42.25 -46.69
CA ASN A 66 13.09 43.59 -47.27
C ASN A 66 12.01 44.50 -46.67
N HIS A 67 10.79 43.96 -46.49
CA HIS A 67 9.68 44.69 -45.88
C HIS A 67 9.98 45.08 -44.42
N LYS A 68 10.55 44.17 -43.61
CA LYS A 68 10.95 44.48 -42.22
C LYS A 68 12.01 45.58 -42.16
N ILE A 69 12.98 45.57 -43.07
CA ILE A 69 14.00 46.63 -43.16
C ILE A 69 13.31 47.96 -43.48
N MET A 70 12.41 47.98 -44.46
CA MET A 70 11.65 49.17 -44.85
C MET A 70 10.82 49.72 -43.68
N VAL A 71 10.00 48.88 -43.02
CA VAL A 71 9.18 49.28 -41.88
C VAL A 71 10.04 49.82 -40.73
N ARG A 72 11.21 49.22 -40.47
CA ARG A 72 12.16 49.70 -39.45
C ARG A 72 12.69 51.10 -39.78
N TRP A 73 13.04 51.36 -41.03
CA TRP A 73 13.50 52.68 -41.47
C TRP A 73 12.38 53.71 -41.42
N LEU A 74 11.17 53.37 -41.89
CA LEU A 74 10.01 54.24 -41.81
C LEU A 74 9.65 54.59 -40.36
N SER A 75 9.67 53.60 -39.46
CA SER A 75 9.43 53.84 -38.02
C SER A 75 10.51 54.74 -37.40
N ARG A 76 11.74 54.73 -37.92
CA ARG A 76 12.81 55.63 -37.49
C ARG A 76 12.64 57.04 -38.04
N PHE A 77 12.37 57.19 -39.33
CA PHE A 77 12.17 58.49 -39.97
C PHE A 77 10.95 59.23 -39.40
N PHE A 78 9.87 58.49 -39.11
CA PHE A 78 8.63 59.02 -38.58
C PHE A 78 8.48 58.81 -37.06
N HIS A 79 9.58 58.65 -36.32
CA HIS A 79 9.56 58.40 -34.88
C HIS A 79 8.79 59.48 -34.09
N TYR A 80 8.89 60.74 -34.51
CA TYR A 80 8.16 61.84 -33.87
C TYR A 80 6.63 61.69 -34.05
N LEU A 81 6.18 61.29 -35.24
CA LEU A 81 4.78 61.01 -35.54
C LEU A 81 4.26 59.83 -34.70
N ASP A 82 5.04 58.75 -34.62
CA ASP A 82 4.71 57.55 -33.83
C ASP A 82 4.61 57.86 -32.33
N ARG A 83 5.55 58.66 -31.79
CA ARG A 83 5.65 58.97 -30.35
C ARG A 83 4.63 59.99 -29.85
N TYR A 84 4.29 61.00 -30.65
CA TYR A 84 3.49 62.13 -30.17
C TYR A 84 2.12 62.25 -30.83
N PHE A 85 1.99 61.96 -32.13
CA PHE A 85 0.74 62.14 -32.86
C PHE A 85 -0.13 60.87 -32.79
N ILE A 86 0.44 59.72 -33.13
CA ILE A 86 -0.23 58.42 -33.14
C ILE A 86 -0.65 58.02 -31.72
N ALA A 87 0.24 58.20 -30.74
CA ALA A 87 -0.03 57.95 -29.32
C ALA A 87 -1.18 58.81 -28.77
N ARG A 88 -1.32 60.07 -29.22
CA ARG A 88 -2.36 61.00 -28.74
C ARG A 88 -3.74 60.72 -29.35
N ARG A 89 -3.80 60.08 -30.51
CA ARG A 89 -5.05 59.69 -31.19
C ARG A 89 -5.42 58.21 -31.01
N SER A 90 -4.65 57.46 -30.21
CA SER A 90 -4.84 56.02 -30.00
C SER A 90 -4.90 55.23 -31.32
N LEU A 91 -4.10 55.63 -32.31
CA LEU A 91 -4.00 54.94 -33.59
C LEU A 91 -2.92 53.84 -33.55
N PRO A 92 -2.99 52.81 -34.42
CA PRO A 92 -1.96 51.79 -34.52
C PRO A 92 -0.59 52.38 -34.87
N ALA A 93 0.47 51.83 -34.28
CA ALA A 93 1.84 52.29 -34.53
C ALA A 93 2.24 52.06 -35.99
N LEU A 94 3.14 52.87 -36.54
CA LEU A 94 3.56 52.72 -37.94
C LEU A 94 4.17 51.34 -38.24
N LYS A 95 4.82 50.74 -37.23
CA LYS A 95 5.30 49.36 -37.28
C LYS A 95 4.16 48.36 -37.43
N GLU A 96 3.07 48.54 -36.70
CA GLU A 96 1.88 47.69 -36.73
C GLU A 96 1.18 47.80 -38.09
N VAL A 97 0.93 49.02 -38.57
CA VAL A 97 0.37 49.28 -39.91
C VAL A 97 1.23 48.65 -41.01
N GLY A 98 2.56 48.74 -40.89
CA GLY A 98 3.48 48.08 -41.81
C GLY A 98 3.30 46.56 -41.87
N LEU A 99 3.10 45.90 -40.72
CA LEU A 99 2.86 44.46 -40.64
C LEU A 99 1.49 44.08 -41.23
N THR A 100 0.44 44.84 -40.88
CA THR A 100 -0.92 44.69 -41.42
C THR A 100 -0.96 44.81 -42.94
N CYS A 101 -0.25 45.79 -43.52
CA CYS A 101 -0.19 45.96 -44.98
C CYS A 101 0.44 44.75 -45.70
N PHE A 102 1.52 44.16 -45.14
CA PHE A 102 2.12 42.96 -45.73
C PHE A 102 1.19 41.76 -45.61
N ARG A 103 0.49 41.64 -44.48
CA ARG A 103 -0.50 40.59 -44.25
C ARG A 103 -1.61 40.62 -45.30
N ASP A 104 -2.25 41.76 -45.46
CA ASP A 104 -3.46 41.89 -46.29
C ASP A 104 -3.12 41.84 -47.79
N LEU A 105 -1.99 42.41 -48.20
CA LEU A 105 -1.65 42.54 -49.63
C LEU A 105 -0.81 41.38 -50.18
N VAL A 106 -0.06 40.68 -49.33
CA VAL A 106 0.88 39.63 -49.77
C VAL A 106 0.53 38.29 -49.17
N TYR A 107 0.33 38.21 -47.85
CA TYR A 107 0.17 36.92 -47.17
C TYR A 107 -1.20 36.28 -47.40
N GLN A 108 -2.30 37.03 -47.28
CA GLN A 108 -3.67 36.49 -47.44
C GLN A 108 -3.91 35.85 -48.82
N GLU A 109 -3.27 36.36 -49.89
CA GLU A 109 -3.43 35.80 -51.24
C GLU A 109 -2.75 34.43 -51.42
N ILE A 110 -1.72 34.12 -50.63
CA ILE A 110 -0.86 32.94 -50.84
C ILE A 110 -0.86 31.98 -49.64
N ASN A 111 -1.56 32.29 -48.55
CA ASN A 111 -1.47 31.54 -47.28
C ASN A 111 -1.70 30.03 -47.44
N GLY A 112 -2.68 29.60 -48.24
CA GLY A 112 -2.97 28.19 -48.48
C GLY A 112 -1.81 27.46 -49.16
N LYS A 113 -1.25 28.04 -50.23
CA LYS A 113 -0.09 27.45 -50.92
C LYS A 113 1.15 27.43 -50.04
N VAL A 114 1.37 28.50 -49.26
CA VAL A 114 2.51 28.59 -48.34
C VAL A 114 2.38 27.56 -47.24
N ARG A 115 1.19 27.39 -46.64
CA ARG A 115 0.92 26.37 -45.63
C ARG A 115 1.23 24.97 -46.15
N ASP A 116 0.70 24.61 -47.31
CA ASP A 116 0.85 23.26 -47.86
C ASP A 116 2.33 22.97 -48.20
N ALA A 117 3.04 23.96 -48.76
CA ALA A 117 4.47 23.87 -49.03
C ALA A 117 5.30 23.77 -47.74
N VAL A 118 4.95 24.54 -46.69
CA VAL A 118 5.62 24.49 -45.38
C VAL A 118 5.40 23.13 -44.72
N ILE A 119 4.18 22.59 -44.70
CA ILE A 119 3.89 21.25 -44.16
C ILE A 119 4.67 20.17 -44.92
N SER A 120 4.78 20.28 -46.25
CA SER A 120 5.63 19.38 -47.04
C SER A 120 7.13 19.53 -46.73
N LEU A 121 7.60 20.74 -46.40
CA LEU A 121 9.00 21.03 -46.07
C LEU A 121 9.39 20.75 -44.61
N VAL A 122 8.42 20.61 -43.70
CA VAL A 122 8.65 20.20 -42.29
C VAL A 122 9.43 18.88 -42.23
N CYS A 123 9.39 18.08 -43.30
CA CYS A 123 10.17 16.86 -43.45
C CYS A 123 11.63 17.05 -43.92
N SER A 124 12.05 18.21 -44.45
CA SER A 124 13.34 18.32 -45.19
C SER A 124 14.24 19.53 -44.89
N VAL A 125 13.76 20.71 -44.46
CA VAL A 125 14.68 21.88 -44.31
C VAL A 125 14.36 22.81 -43.11
N ILE A 126 15.22 22.78 -42.09
CA ILE A 126 15.04 23.44 -40.77
C ILE A 126 15.19 24.98 -40.81
N THR A 127 16.14 25.51 -41.60
CA THR A 127 16.52 26.93 -41.53
C THR A 127 15.49 27.87 -42.18
N PHE A 128 14.80 27.42 -43.24
CA PHE A 128 13.78 28.21 -43.94
C PHE A 128 12.50 28.34 -43.11
N LEU A 129 12.13 27.27 -42.41
CA LEU A 129 10.93 27.22 -41.58
C LEU A 129 10.97 28.23 -40.45
N TYR A 130 12.11 28.38 -39.75
CA TYR A 130 12.24 29.36 -38.67
C TYR A 130 11.94 30.80 -39.12
N THR A 131 12.40 31.20 -40.30
CA THR A 131 12.18 32.57 -40.82
C THR A 131 10.74 32.80 -41.25
N ILE A 132 10.06 31.76 -41.74
CA ILE A 132 8.65 31.82 -42.15
C ILE A 132 7.73 31.75 -40.94
N LEU A 133 8.01 30.86 -39.98
CA LEU A 133 7.23 30.71 -38.75
C LEU A 133 7.39 31.94 -37.84
N SER A 134 8.58 32.55 -37.79
CA SER A 134 8.77 33.86 -37.13
C SER A 134 8.09 35.03 -37.84
N SER A 135 7.76 34.89 -39.14
CA SER A 135 6.91 35.87 -39.82
C SER A 135 5.45 35.77 -39.34
N TYR A 136 4.93 34.55 -39.14
CA TYR A 136 3.59 34.33 -38.60
C TYR A 136 3.42 34.85 -37.17
N SER A 137 4.36 34.52 -36.27
CA SER A 137 4.29 34.96 -34.88
C SER A 137 4.42 36.49 -34.71
N SER A 138 4.98 37.18 -35.71
CA SER A 138 5.15 38.62 -35.69
C SER A 138 3.98 39.44 -36.22
N ILE A 139 3.03 38.80 -36.91
CA ILE A 139 1.85 39.45 -37.50
C ILE A 139 0.67 39.39 -36.53
N GLU A 140 0.39 38.23 -35.92
CA GLU A 140 -0.58 38.01 -34.81
C GLU A 140 -0.62 36.51 -34.46
N MET A 141 -0.76 36.14 -33.17
CA MET A 141 -0.77 34.73 -32.73
C MET A 141 -1.91 33.90 -33.31
N ASP A 142 -3.08 34.52 -33.53
CA ASP A 142 -4.28 33.84 -34.02
C ASP A 142 -4.09 33.21 -35.42
N TYR A 143 -3.21 33.78 -36.25
CA TYR A 143 -2.95 33.23 -37.59
C TYR A 143 -1.99 32.04 -37.54
N TYR A 144 -1.01 32.04 -36.61
CA TYR A 144 -0.17 30.88 -36.41
C TYR A 144 -0.99 29.67 -35.98
N GLU A 145 -1.92 29.87 -35.04
CA GLU A 145 -2.79 28.79 -34.52
C GLU A 145 -3.79 28.28 -35.59
N ASN A 146 -4.48 29.19 -36.28
CA ASN A 146 -5.55 28.83 -37.21
C ASN A 146 -5.04 28.41 -38.60
N ASP A 147 -4.06 29.11 -39.15
CA ASP A 147 -3.62 28.87 -40.53
C ASP A 147 -2.57 27.76 -40.59
N PHE A 148 -1.68 27.62 -39.61
CA PHE A 148 -0.58 26.65 -39.66
C PHE A 148 -0.71 25.51 -38.64
N GLU A 149 -0.81 25.83 -37.35
CA GLU A 149 -0.75 24.85 -36.26
C GLU A 149 -1.85 23.80 -36.39
N ALA A 150 -3.09 24.21 -36.63
CA ALA A 150 -4.22 23.28 -36.79
C ALA A 150 -4.02 22.27 -37.94
N ALA A 151 -3.52 22.74 -39.08
CA ALA A 151 -3.26 21.88 -40.23
C ALA A 151 -2.05 20.95 -39.98
N MET A 152 -0.97 21.47 -39.40
CA MET A 152 0.20 20.69 -39.01
C MET A 152 -0.14 19.58 -38.03
N LEU A 153 -0.96 19.87 -37.00
CA LEU A 153 -1.41 18.87 -36.02
C LEU A 153 -2.24 17.76 -36.68
N LYS A 154 -3.10 18.12 -37.65
CA LYS A 154 -3.91 17.15 -38.41
C LYS A 154 -3.05 16.23 -39.26
N ASP A 155 -2.09 16.77 -40.00
CA ASP A 155 -1.18 15.98 -40.83
C ASP A 155 -0.26 15.10 -39.99
N THR A 156 0.24 15.63 -38.87
CA THR A 156 1.07 14.87 -37.92
C THR A 156 0.29 13.71 -37.31
N ALA A 157 -0.98 13.92 -36.94
CA ALA A 157 -1.84 12.85 -36.46
C ALA A 157 -2.02 11.74 -37.51
N ALA A 158 -2.32 12.10 -38.76
CA ALA A 158 -2.46 11.14 -39.85
C ALA A 158 -1.17 10.36 -40.13
N TYR A 159 -0.02 11.02 -40.05
CA TYR A 159 1.30 10.40 -40.21
C TYR A 159 1.58 9.35 -39.13
N TYR A 160 1.39 9.72 -37.86
CA TYR A 160 1.66 8.81 -36.74
C TYR A 160 0.62 7.70 -36.63
N SER A 161 -0.64 7.95 -36.99
CA SER A 161 -1.68 6.92 -37.08
C SER A 161 -1.28 5.81 -38.05
N ARG A 162 -0.80 6.16 -39.25
CA ARG A 162 -0.30 5.19 -40.25
C ARG A 162 0.95 4.44 -39.79
N LYS A 163 1.84 5.10 -39.05
CA LYS A 163 3.03 4.43 -38.49
C LYS A 163 2.65 3.44 -37.39
N ALA A 164 1.79 3.87 -36.47
CA ALA A 164 1.32 3.06 -35.36
C ALA A 164 0.60 1.80 -35.85
N SER A 165 -0.23 1.90 -36.89
CA SER A 165 -0.94 0.76 -37.48
C SER A 165 -0.01 -0.30 -38.06
N ASN A 166 1.17 0.08 -38.55
CA ASN A 166 2.15 -0.86 -39.06
C ASN A 166 2.97 -1.46 -37.91
N TRP A 167 3.48 -0.61 -37.02
CA TRP A 167 4.34 -1.03 -35.91
C TRP A 167 3.64 -1.96 -34.93
N ILE A 168 2.34 -1.78 -34.67
CA ILE A 168 1.62 -2.64 -33.71
C ILE A 168 1.57 -4.11 -34.16
N LEU A 169 1.57 -4.34 -35.48
CA LEU A 169 1.55 -5.67 -36.08
C LEU A 169 2.96 -6.27 -36.10
N ASP A 170 3.93 -5.51 -36.60
CA ASP A 170 5.27 -6.02 -36.92
C ASP A 170 6.22 -6.06 -35.71
N ASP A 171 6.11 -5.10 -34.78
CA ASP A 171 7.10 -4.91 -33.71
C ASP A 171 6.70 -5.60 -32.39
N SER A 172 7.72 -5.94 -31.58
CA SER A 172 7.49 -6.29 -30.18
C SER A 172 7.07 -5.05 -29.36
N CYS A 173 6.40 -5.25 -28.22
CA CYS A 173 6.00 -4.13 -27.36
C CYS A 173 7.20 -3.26 -26.89
N PRO A 174 8.35 -3.82 -26.45
CA PRO A 174 9.55 -3.04 -26.17
C PRO A 174 10.04 -2.20 -27.35
N ASP A 175 10.14 -2.79 -28.55
CA ASP A 175 10.61 -2.10 -29.76
C ASP A 175 9.65 -0.98 -30.16
N TYR A 176 8.34 -1.24 -30.07
CA TYR A 176 7.30 -0.24 -30.30
C TYR A 176 7.46 0.94 -29.33
N MET A 177 7.62 0.67 -28.03
CA MET A 177 7.78 1.70 -27.00
C MET A 177 9.06 2.52 -27.22
N LEU A 178 10.16 1.89 -27.64
CA LEU A 178 11.40 2.57 -28.01
C LEU A 178 11.18 3.54 -29.18
N LYS A 179 10.54 3.07 -30.26
CA LYS A 179 10.21 3.92 -31.41
C LYS A 179 9.28 5.06 -31.03
N ALA A 180 8.28 4.81 -30.16
CA ALA A 180 7.36 5.83 -29.68
C ALA A 180 8.08 6.90 -28.83
N GLU A 181 8.97 6.49 -27.92
CA GLU A 181 9.81 7.37 -27.11
C GLU A 181 10.71 8.26 -28.00
N GLU A 182 11.35 7.67 -29.00
CA GLU A 182 12.18 8.40 -29.96
C GLU A 182 11.36 9.39 -30.80
N CYS A 183 10.13 9.04 -31.20
CA CYS A 183 9.24 9.95 -31.91
C CYS A 183 8.87 11.16 -31.06
N LEU A 184 8.46 10.94 -29.80
CA LEU A 184 8.13 12.03 -28.88
C LEU A 184 9.33 12.94 -28.62
N LYS A 185 10.54 12.38 -28.49
CA LYS A 185 11.77 13.15 -28.35
C LYS A 185 12.04 14.01 -29.58
N ARG A 186 11.94 13.43 -30.79
CA ARG A 186 12.16 14.17 -32.05
C ARG A 186 11.15 15.29 -32.26
N GLU A 187 9.88 15.10 -31.90
CA GLU A 187 8.88 16.17 -32.01
C GLU A 187 9.10 17.27 -30.97
N LYS A 188 9.56 16.92 -29.76
CA LYS A 188 9.98 17.92 -28.77
C LYS A 188 11.17 18.74 -29.27
N ASP A 189 12.20 18.08 -29.79
CA ASP A 189 13.35 18.75 -30.38
C ASP A 189 12.92 19.60 -31.58
N ARG A 190 11.98 19.12 -32.40
CA ARG A 190 11.41 19.90 -33.52
C ARG A 190 10.80 21.21 -33.05
N VAL A 191 10.03 21.17 -31.97
CA VAL A 191 9.41 22.38 -31.41
C VAL A 191 10.46 23.36 -30.93
N SER A 192 11.46 22.89 -30.19
CA SER A 192 12.53 23.76 -29.68
C SER A 192 13.37 24.42 -30.78
N HIS A 193 13.49 23.78 -31.94
CA HIS A 193 14.29 24.31 -33.05
C HIS A 193 13.56 25.39 -33.86
N TYR A 194 12.27 25.21 -34.17
CA TYR A 194 11.60 26.13 -35.09
C TYR A 194 10.10 26.36 -34.92
N LEU A 195 9.39 25.66 -34.02
CA LEU A 195 7.97 25.93 -33.77
C LEU A 195 7.79 26.87 -32.59
N HIS A 196 6.61 27.46 -32.45
CA HIS A 196 6.28 28.24 -31.27
C HIS A 196 6.10 27.32 -30.05
N SER A 197 6.50 27.79 -28.86
CA SER A 197 6.44 27.00 -27.63
C SER A 197 5.01 26.58 -27.23
N SER A 198 3.99 27.34 -27.62
CA SER A 198 2.58 26.97 -27.41
C SER A 198 2.17 25.68 -28.12
N SER A 199 2.89 25.29 -29.18
CA SER A 199 2.62 24.07 -29.94
C SER A 199 3.17 22.82 -29.28
N GLU A 200 4.10 22.93 -28.32
CA GLU A 200 4.77 21.77 -27.72
C GLU A 200 3.75 20.81 -27.08
N THR A 201 2.91 21.34 -26.18
CA THR A 201 1.92 20.53 -25.47
C THR A 201 0.90 19.92 -26.44
N LYS A 202 0.32 20.73 -27.34
CA LYS A 202 -0.71 20.28 -28.30
C LYS A 202 -0.16 19.20 -29.25
N LEU A 203 1.08 19.35 -29.72
CA LEU A 203 1.74 18.40 -30.61
C LEU A 203 2.05 17.09 -29.90
N LEU A 204 2.69 17.16 -28.73
CA LEU A 204 3.05 15.96 -27.97
C LEU A 204 1.82 15.16 -27.55
N GLU A 205 0.75 15.82 -27.09
CA GLU A 205 -0.53 15.16 -26.76
C GLU A 205 -1.11 14.43 -27.98
N LYS A 206 -1.06 15.05 -29.17
CA LYS A 206 -1.58 14.44 -30.40
C LYS A 206 -0.77 13.21 -30.81
N VAL A 207 0.55 13.31 -30.80
CA VAL A 207 1.47 12.20 -31.13
C VAL A 207 1.30 11.05 -30.13
N GLN A 208 1.21 11.38 -28.84
CA GLN A 208 1.01 10.42 -27.76
C GLN A 208 -0.35 9.73 -27.85
N HIS A 209 -1.40 10.44 -28.28
CA HIS A 209 -2.71 9.84 -28.51
C HIS A 209 -2.67 8.79 -29.62
N GLU A 210 -2.16 9.15 -30.81
CA GLU A 210 -2.11 8.26 -31.98
C GLU A 210 -1.17 7.06 -31.77
N LEU A 211 -0.01 7.26 -31.11
CA LEU A 211 0.96 6.18 -30.87
C LEU A 211 0.58 5.30 -29.67
N LEU A 212 0.08 5.86 -28.57
CA LEU A 212 -0.07 5.08 -27.33
C LEU A 212 -1.52 4.91 -26.91
N SER A 213 -2.33 5.97 -26.93
CA SER A 213 -3.70 5.88 -26.39
C SER A 213 -4.60 4.98 -27.24
N VAL A 214 -4.49 5.07 -28.57
CA VAL A 214 -5.28 4.25 -29.50
C VAL A 214 -4.97 2.76 -29.36
N TYR A 215 -3.69 2.42 -29.16
CA TYR A 215 -3.22 1.03 -29.12
C TYR A 215 -2.92 0.50 -27.71
N ALA A 216 -3.29 1.24 -26.66
CA ALA A 216 -2.94 0.96 -25.27
C ALA A 216 -3.24 -0.50 -24.88
N THR A 217 -4.49 -0.94 -25.06
CA THR A 217 -4.91 -2.29 -24.70
C THR A 217 -4.17 -3.36 -25.51
N GLN A 218 -4.06 -3.19 -26.83
CA GLN A 218 -3.37 -4.16 -27.71
C GLN A 218 -1.88 -4.27 -27.38
N LEU A 219 -1.22 -3.15 -27.05
CA LEU A 219 0.19 -3.11 -26.71
C LEU A 219 0.47 -3.75 -25.35
N LEU A 220 -0.40 -3.50 -24.36
CA LEU A 220 -0.25 -4.03 -23.01
C LEU A 220 -0.61 -5.52 -22.90
N GLU A 221 -1.60 -6.00 -23.66
CA GLU A 221 -2.10 -7.38 -23.62
C GLU A 221 -1.45 -8.32 -24.66
N LYS A 222 -0.45 -7.86 -25.41
CA LYS A 222 0.25 -8.67 -26.42
C LYS A 222 0.86 -9.94 -25.80
N GLU A 223 0.44 -11.12 -26.25
CA GLU A 223 0.65 -12.43 -25.58
C GLU A 223 2.10 -12.78 -25.21
N HIS A 224 3.10 -12.25 -25.94
CA HIS A 224 4.51 -12.60 -25.75
C HIS A 224 5.45 -11.42 -25.50
N SER A 225 4.95 -10.18 -25.55
CA SER A 225 5.79 -9.00 -25.32
C SER A 225 5.12 -7.91 -24.49
N GLY A 226 3.81 -8.01 -24.24
CA GLY A 226 3.05 -7.06 -23.45
C GLY A 226 3.45 -7.06 -21.97
N CYS A 227 2.74 -6.29 -21.17
CA CYS A 227 3.10 -6.03 -19.76
C CYS A 227 3.22 -7.32 -18.92
N HIS A 228 2.39 -8.35 -19.20
CA HIS A 228 2.52 -9.64 -18.54
C HIS A 228 3.85 -10.36 -18.84
N ALA A 229 4.31 -10.31 -20.09
CA ALA A 229 5.57 -10.92 -20.49
C ALA A 229 6.76 -10.18 -19.87
N LEU A 230 6.71 -8.84 -19.84
CA LEU A 230 7.77 -8.02 -19.23
C LEU A 230 7.92 -8.28 -17.72
N LEU A 231 6.80 -8.48 -17.01
CA LEU A 231 6.81 -8.82 -15.58
C LEU A 231 7.34 -10.24 -15.33
N ARG A 232 6.94 -11.21 -16.18
CA ARG A 232 7.39 -12.61 -16.07
C ARG A 232 8.89 -12.76 -16.36
N ASP A 233 9.40 -12.02 -17.35
CA ASP A 233 10.76 -12.15 -17.85
C ASP A 233 11.71 -11.10 -17.22
N ASP A 234 11.28 -10.46 -16.13
CA ASP A 234 12.00 -9.47 -15.31
C ASP A 234 12.66 -8.33 -16.12
N LYS A 235 11.92 -7.79 -17.11
CA LYS A 235 12.38 -6.71 -18.02
C LYS A 235 12.22 -5.32 -17.39
N VAL A 236 13.02 -5.03 -16.36
CA VAL A 236 13.00 -3.79 -15.56
C VAL A 236 13.00 -2.51 -16.42
N GLU A 237 13.95 -2.37 -17.34
CA GLU A 237 14.09 -1.16 -18.17
C GLU A 237 12.88 -0.90 -19.07
N ASP A 238 12.28 -1.97 -19.61
CA ASP A 238 11.11 -1.87 -20.47
C ASP A 238 9.85 -1.54 -19.67
N LEU A 239 9.74 -2.05 -18.44
CA LEU A 239 8.69 -1.67 -17.48
C LEU A 239 8.81 -0.20 -17.07
N SER A 240 10.02 0.28 -16.78
CA SER A 240 10.30 1.70 -16.52
C SER A 240 9.94 2.59 -17.71
N ARG A 241 10.23 2.14 -18.94
CA ARG A 241 9.81 2.85 -20.17
C ARG A 241 8.30 2.88 -20.31
N MET A 242 7.64 1.75 -20.11
CA MET A 242 6.18 1.66 -20.12
C MET A 242 5.56 2.65 -19.14
N TYR A 243 6.05 2.69 -17.90
CA TYR A 243 5.59 3.65 -16.90
C TYR A 243 5.80 5.11 -17.34
N ARG A 244 7.00 5.48 -17.83
CA ARG A 244 7.29 6.86 -18.30
C ARG A 244 6.41 7.30 -19.48
N LEU A 245 6.01 6.38 -20.34
CA LEU A 245 5.14 6.66 -21.49
C LEU A 245 3.66 6.76 -21.07
N PHE A 246 3.16 5.81 -20.29
CA PHE A 246 1.75 5.75 -19.88
C PHE A 246 1.39 6.70 -18.74
N SER A 247 2.34 7.13 -17.90
CA SER A 247 2.12 8.14 -16.84
C SER A 247 1.72 9.51 -17.38
N LYS A 248 2.12 9.81 -18.62
CA LYS A 248 1.75 11.06 -19.31
C LYS A 248 0.34 11.00 -19.93
N ILE A 249 -0.30 9.83 -19.97
CA ILE A 249 -1.63 9.65 -20.56
C ILE A 249 -2.67 9.74 -19.44
N PRO A 250 -3.75 10.54 -19.59
CA PRO A 250 -4.85 10.52 -18.64
C PRO A 250 -5.43 9.10 -18.49
N ARG A 251 -5.39 8.55 -17.27
CA ARG A 251 -5.80 7.16 -16.94
C ARG A 251 -5.00 6.06 -17.66
N GLY A 252 -3.84 6.38 -18.25
CA GLY A 252 -3.02 5.39 -18.96
C GLY A 252 -2.36 4.34 -18.06
N LEU A 253 -2.17 4.63 -16.77
CA LEU A 253 -1.58 3.71 -15.80
C LEU A 253 -2.58 2.70 -15.22
N GLU A 254 -3.90 2.92 -15.33
CA GLU A 254 -4.91 2.02 -14.76
C GLU A 254 -4.82 0.59 -15.35
N PRO A 255 -4.67 0.39 -16.68
CA PRO A 255 -4.50 -0.94 -17.25
C PRO A 255 -3.18 -1.61 -16.86
N VAL A 256 -2.08 -0.84 -16.81
CA VAL A 256 -0.76 -1.34 -16.38
C VAL A 256 -0.81 -1.85 -14.94
N ALA A 257 -1.43 -1.06 -14.06
CA ALA A 257 -1.59 -1.45 -12.67
C ALA A 257 -2.49 -2.70 -12.56
N ASN A 258 -3.57 -2.81 -13.35
CA ASN A 258 -4.46 -3.99 -13.37
C ASN A 258 -3.68 -5.26 -13.68
N ILE A 259 -2.86 -5.23 -14.73
CA ILE A 259 -2.01 -6.33 -15.15
C ILE A 259 -1.00 -6.68 -14.04
N PHE A 260 -0.36 -5.68 -13.45
CA PHE A 260 0.57 -5.88 -12.34
C PHE A 260 -0.08 -6.60 -11.15
N LYS A 261 -1.27 -6.17 -10.73
CA LYS A 261 -2.02 -6.83 -9.65
C LYS A 261 -2.41 -8.27 -9.99
N GLN A 262 -2.87 -8.51 -11.22
CA GLN A 262 -3.21 -9.87 -11.66
C GLN A 262 -2.00 -10.78 -11.61
N HIS A 263 -0.83 -10.29 -12.05
CA HIS A 263 0.42 -11.02 -12.01
C HIS A 263 0.87 -11.34 -10.57
N VAL A 264 0.87 -10.35 -9.67
CA VAL A 264 1.15 -10.55 -8.23
C VAL A 264 0.23 -11.60 -7.62
N THR A 265 -1.07 -11.52 -7.93
CA THR A 265 -2.09 -12.46 -7.40
C THR A 265 -1.87 -13.88 -7.92
N ALA A 266 -1.49 -14.02 -9.19
CA ALA A 266 -1.23 -15.30 -9.83
C ALA A 266 0.01 -15.98 -9.24
N GLU A 267 1.13 -15.27 -9.09
CA GLU A 267 2.35 -15.81 -8.48
C GLU A 267 2.13 -16.19 -7.01
N GLY A 268 1.49 -15.31 -6.22
CA GLY A 268 1.15 -15.62 -4.83
C GLY A 268 0.21 -16.82 -4.67
N THR A 269 -0.79 -16.95 -5.55
CA THR A 269 -1.68 -18.13 -5.55
C THR A 269 -0.95 -19.41 -5.96
N ALA A 270 0.03 -19.33 -6.87
CA ALA A 270 0.85 -20.47 -7.23
C ALA A 270 1.73 -20.94 -6.06
N LEU A 271 2.30 -20.02 -5.28
CA LEU A 271 3.04 -20.35 -4.05
C LEU A 271 2.15 -21.04 -3.01
N VAL A 272 0.91 -20.55 -2.83
CA VAL A 272 -0.08 -21.17 -1.94
C VAL A 272 -0.39 -22.60 -2.37
N LYS A 273 -0.68 -22.84 -3.66
CA LYS A 273 -0.93 -24.19 -4.19
C LYS A 273 0.26 -25.11 -4.02
N GLN A 274 1.48 -24.63 -4.30
CA GLN A 274 2.70 -25.42 -4.08
C GLN A 274 2.85 -25.82 -2.60
N ALA A 275 2.52 -24.93 -1.67
CA ALA A 275 2.55 -25.23 -0.24
C ALA A 275 1.46 -26.24 0.16
N GLU A 276 0.26 -26.13 -0.38
CA GLU A 276 -0.84 -27.08 -0.19
C GLU A 276 -0.48 -28.47 -0.71
N ASP A 277 -0.03 -28.58 -1.96
CA ASP A 277 0.36 -29.86 -2.59
C ASP A 277 1.49 -30.55 -1.82
N ALA A 278 2.45 -29.75 -1.34
CA ALA A 278 3.57 -30.21 -0.53
C ALA A 278 3.16 -30.67 0.87
N ALA A 279 2.04 -30.16 1.41
CA ALA A 279 1.46 -30.58 2.68
C ALA A 279 0.59 -31.85 2.54
N SER A 280 -0.17 -31.98 1.45
CA SER A 280 -1.03 -33.16 1.20
C SER A 280 -0.26 -34.43 0.84
N ASN A 281 0.96 -34.31 0.29
CA ASN A 281 1.75 -35.47 -0.16
C ASN A 281 2.56 -36.20 0.93
N LYS A 282 2.47 -35.81 2.22
CA LYS A 282 3.18 -36.50 3.32
C LYS A 282 2.25 -37.31 4.21
N LYS A 283 2.40 -38.64 4.14
CA LYS A 283 1.97 -39.57 5.20
C LYS A 283 2.73 -39.23 6.50
N ALA A 284 1.95 -38.96 7.54
CA ALA A 284 2.11 -38.95 9.00
C ALA A 284 3.44 -39.28 9.74
N ASP A 285 4.61 -39.42 9.10
CA ASP A 285 5.85 -39.73 9.81
C ASP A 285 6.79 -38.52 9.90
N LYS A 286 7.03 -38.11 11.16
CA LYS A 286 7.92 -37.05 11.67
C LYS A 286 7.39 -35.60 11.63
N LYS A 287 6.81 -35.20 12.78
CA LYS A 287 6.42 -33.83 13.17
C LYS A 287 7.51 -32.76 13.00
N ASP A 288 8.80 -33.11 12.97
CA ASP A 288 9.89 -32.15 12.81
C ASP A 288 10.04 -31.58 11.40
N VAL A 289 9.44 -32.22 10.38
CA VAL A 289 9.54 -31.78 8.98
C VAL A 289 8.46 -30.76 8.60
N VAL A 290 7.34 -30.74 9.33
CA VAL A 290 6.19 -29.85 9.06
C VAL A 290 6.58 -28.38 9.23
N GLY A 291 7.33 -28.05 10.29
CA GLY A 291 7.80 -26.68 10.51
C GLY A 291 8.80 -26.16 9.48
N LEU A 292 9.48 -27.05 8.73
CA LEU A 292 10.45 -26.66 7.71
C LEU A 292 9.76 -26.19 6.42
N GLN A 293 8.65 -26.83 6.03
CA GLN A 293 7.88 -26.43 4.84
C GLN A 293 7.11 -25.13 5.05
N GLU A 294 6.57 -24.92 6.25
CA GLU A 294 5.94 -23.65 6.63
C GLU A 294 6.96 -22.49 6.61
N GLN A 295 8.19 -22.73 7.08
CA GLN A 295 9.30 -21.77 6.98
C GLN A 295 9.69 -21.43 5.54
N VAL A 296 9.75 -22.43 4.66
CA VAL A 296 10.06 -22.23 3.24
C VAL A 296 8.96 -21.42 2.55
N PHE A 297 7.69 -21.67 2.86
CA PHE A 297 6.58 -20.90 2.32
C PHE A 297 6.67 -19.42 2.73
N VAL A 298 6.85 -19.14 4.04
CA VAL A 298 6.96 -17.76 4.54
C VAL A 298 8.16 -17.03 3.91
N ARG A 299 9.31 -17.68 3.79
CA ARG A 299 10.49 -17.09 3.13
C ARG A 299 10.21 -16.72 1.66
N LYS A 300 9.58 -17.61 0.91
CA LYS A 300 9.19 -17.33 -0.49
C LYS A 300 8.18 -16.19 -0.61
N VAL A 301 7.27 -16.03 0.36
CA VAL A 301 6.32 -14.91 0.39
C VAL A 301 7.05 -13.58 0.61
N ILE A 302 8.05 -13.56 1.51
CA ILE A 302 8.89 -12.37 1.75
C ILE A 302 9.71 -12.02 0.49
N GLU A 303 10.38 -13.01 -0.11
CA GLU A 303 11.14 -12.81 -1.36
C GLU A 303 10.26 -12.26 -2.50
N LEU A 304 9.01 -12.75 -2.60
CA LEU A 304 8.03 -12.28 -3.57
C LEU A 304 7.61 -10.82 -3.28
N HIS A 305 7.41 -10.49 -2.01
CA HIS A 305 7.11 -9.12 -1.59
C HIS A 305 8.25 -8.16 -1.95
N ASP A 306 9.49 -8.50 -1.61
CA ASP A 306 10.66 -7.68 -1.89
C ASP A 306 10.86 -7.48 -3.39
N LYS A 307 10.67 -8.54 -4.20
CA LYS A 307 10.68 -8.45 -5.67
C LYS A 307 9.68 -7.43 -6.19
N PHE A 308 8.43 -7.47 -5.73
CA PHE A 308 7.41 -6.55 -6.21
C PHE A 308 7.61 -5.12 -5.67
N MET A 309 8.12 -4.96 -4.46
CA MET A 309 8.47 -3.63 -3.93
C MET A 309 9.63 -3.00 -4.70
N ALA A 310 10.60 -3.79 -5.17
CA ALA A 310 11.64 -3.29 -6.07
C ALA A 310 11.02 -2.74 -7.37
N TYR A 311 10.06 -3.43 -7.97
CA TYR A 311 9.34 -2.89 -9.15
C TYR A 311 8.58 -1.59 -8.84
N VAL A 312 7.93 -1.49 -7.69
CA VAL A 312 7.21 -0.28 -7.30
C VAL A 312 8.15 0.91 -7.10
N ASN A 313 9.29 0.68 -6.44
CA ASN A 313 10.29 1.70 -6.17
C ASN A 313 11.05 2.11 -7.46
N ASP A 314 11.60 1.13 -8.16
CA ASP A 314 12.59 1.36 -9.22
C ASP A 314 11.94 1.57 -10.59
N CYS A 315 10.90 0.80 -10.93
CA CYS A 315 10.23 0.90 -12.22
C CYS A 315 9.09 1.93 -12.23
N PHE A 316 8.32 1.99 -11.14
CA PHE A 316 7.09 2.79 -11.06
C PHE A 316 7.23 4.06 -10.24
N LEU A 317 8.45 4.43 -9.81
CA LEU A 317 8.78 5.66 -9.09
C LEU A 317 7.85 5.93 -7.89
N ASN A 318 7.46 4.89 -7.15
CA ASN A 318 6.54 4.97 -6.01
C ASN A 318 5.17 5.59 -6.32
N HIS A 319 4.68 5.39 -7.54
CA HIS A 319 3.36 5.88 -7.92
C HIS A 319 2.25 5.22 -7.08
N THR A 320 1.34 6.04 -6.56
CA THR A 320 0.32 5.64 -5.57
C THR A 320 -0.57 4.48 -6.03
N LEU A 321 -0.89 4.41 -7.33
CA LEU A 321 -1.63 3.29 -7.95
C LEU A 321 -1.00 1.90 -7.75
N PHE A 322 0.29 1.83 -7.44
CA PHE A 322 1.02 0.58 -7.22
C PHE A 322 1.33 0.32 -5.74
N HIS A 323 1.07 1.28 -4.83
CA HIS A 323 1.54 1.28 -3.44
C HIS A 323 0.42 1.12 -2.38
N LYS A 324 -0.72 1.87 -2.45
CA LYS A 324 -1.85 1.72 -1.48
C LYS A 324 -3.15 2.51 -1.79
N ASP A 325 -4.25 2.05 -1.19
CA ASP A 325 -5.66 2.49 -1.25
C ASP A 325 -5.92 4.02 -1.21
N PHE A 326 -6.82 4.49 -2.10
CA PHE A 326 -7.62 5.69 -1.88
C PHE A 326 -8.91 5.35 -1.11
N PRO A 327 -9.30 6.12 -0.07
CA PRO A 327 -10.53 5.85 0.69
C PRO A 327 -11.84 6.21 -0.03
N ASN A 328 -11.82 6.88 -1.19
CA ASN A 328 -13.04 7.45 -1.77
C ASN A 328 -13.38 6.97 -3.20
N LEU A 329 -14.58 6.38 -3.26
CA LEU A 329 -15.62 6.38 -4.29
C LEU A 329 -15.62 5.39 -5.48
N PHE A 330 -14.57 4.62 -5.78
CA PHE A 330 -14.71 3.47 -6.69
C PHE A 330 -13.88 2.29 -6.18
N GLY A 331 -14.52 1.42 -5.40
CA GLY A 331 -13.92 0.29 -4.65
C GLY A 331 -13.32 -0.86 -5.48
N GLN A 332 -13.00 -0.62 -6.74
CA GLN A 332 -12.46 -1.58 -7.67
C GLN A 332 -11.38 -0.83 -8.42
N LEU A 333 -10.10 -0.96 -8.05
CA LEU A 333 -8.88 -0.70 -8.86
C LEU A 333 -7.68 -0.76 -7.88
N ILE A 334 -7.07 -1.94 -7.68
CA ILE A 334 -5.66 -2.25 -7.98
C ILE A 334 -4.64 -1.72 -6.96
N GLY A 335 -3.91 -2.65 -6.36
CA GLY A 335 -2.65 -2.42 -5.65
C GLY A 335 -1.99 -3.78 -5.38
N SER A 336 -0.65 -3.80 -5.26
CA SER A 336 0.11 -5.01 -4.90
C SER A 336 -0.43 -5.62 -3.60
N GLN A 337 -0.71 -4.79 -2.60
CA GLN A 337 -1.19 -5.22 -1.28
C GLN A 337 -2.54 -5.95 -1.34
N ARG A 338 -3.46 -5.58 -2.25
CA ARG A 338 -4.70 -6.34 -2.47
C ARG A 338 -4.46 -7.70 -3.14
N GLY A 339 -3.42 -7.81 -3.97
CA GLY A 339 -2.99 -9.11 -4.51
C GLY A 339 -2.48 -10.02 -3.40
N PHE A 340 -1.67 -9.47 -2.49
CA PHE A 340 -1.20 -10.15 -1.29
C PHE A 340 -2.35 -10.57 -0.35
N GLU A 341 -3.28 -9.66 -0.04
CA GLU A 341 -4.46 -9.97 0.77
C GLU A 341 -5.29 -11.14 0.21
N VAL A 342 -5.44 -11.25 -1.12
CA VAL A 342 -6.26 -12.30 -1.74
C VAL A 342 -5.67 -13.69 -1.52
N PHE A 343 -4.34 -13.84 -1.51
CA PHE A 343 -3.73 -15.15 -1.27
C PHE A 343 -3.37 -15.39 0.19
N CYS A 344 -2.99 -14.37 0.96
CA CYS A 344 -2.71 -14.49 2.40
C CYS A 344 -3.96 -14.90 3.21
N ASN A 345 -5.16 -14.53 2.73
CA ASN A 345 -6.42 -14.95 3.33
C ASN A 345 -6.86 -16.37 2.91
N LYS A 346 -6.15 -17.04 2.00
CA LYS A 346 -6.40 -18.46 1.71
C LYS A 346 -5.71 -19.30 2.79
N GLY A 347 -6.45 -20.26 3.34
CA GLY A 347 -5.91 -21.18 4.33
C GLY A 347 -5.04 -22.25 3.67
N VAL A 348 -3.80 -22.40 4.11
CA VAL A 348 -2.88 -23.45 3.68
C VAL A 348 -2.96 -24.59 4.70
N ALA A 349 -3.39 -25.78 4.27
CA ALA A 349 -3.48 -26.97 5.13
C ALA A 349 -4.23 -26.75 6.46
N GLY A 350 -5.27 -25.91 6.46
CA GLY A 350 -6.09 -25.60 7.63
C GLY A 350 -5.52 -24.54 8.59
N SER A 351 -4.44 -23.86 8.23
CA SER A 351 -3.90 -22.68 8.94
C SER A 351 -3.89 -21.46 8.01
N SER A 352 -4.16 -20.26 8.52
CA SER A 352 -4.05 -19.04 7.72
C SER A 352 -2.59 -18.66 7.45
N SER A 353 -2.31 -17.87 6.41
CA SER A 353 -0.93 -17.40 6.17
C SER A 353 -0.42 -16.55 7.34
N ALA A 354 -1.30 -15.80 8.01
CA ALA A 354 -1.00 -15.06 9.23
C ALA A 354 -0.56 -15.97 10.40
N GLU A 355 -1.19 -17.14 10.55
CA GLU A 355 -0.80 -18.12 11.57
C GLU A 355 0.56 -18.76 11.28
N LEU A 356 0.85 -19.05 10.01
CA LEU A 356 2.14 -19.58 9.57
C LEU A 356 3.26 -18.55 9.82
N LEU A 357 3.02 -17.29 9.49
CA LEU A 357 3.92 -16.17 9.79
C LEU A 357 4.11 -15.97 11.30
N ALA A 358 3.05 -16.00 12.10
CA ALA A 358 3.19 -15.91 13.57
C ALA A 358 4.01 -17.08 14.15
N THR A 359 3.84 -18.29 13.60
CA THR A 359 4.63 -19.48 13.99
C THR A 359 6.09 -19.37 13.56
N PHE A 360 6.35 -18.77 12.40
CA PHE A 360 7.69 -18.45 11.91
C PHE A 360 8.41 -17.48 12.83
N CYS A 361 7.77 -16.36 13.19
CA CYS A 361 8.33 -15.38 14.12
C CYS A 361 8.61 -15.99 15.50
N ASP A 362 7.70 -16.84 16.01
CA ASP A 362 7.93 -17.59 17.26
C ASP A 362 9.18 -18.48 17.17
N ASN A 363 9.39 -19.17 16.05
CA ASN A 363 10.52 -20.08 15.88
C ASN A 363 11.86 -19.34 15.76
N ILE A 364 11.88 -18.20 15.07
CA ILE A 364 13.07 -17.32 15.00
C ILE A 364 13.44 -16.82 16.39
N LEU A 365 12.44 -16.34 17.12
CA LEU A 365 12.65 -15.74 18.43
C LEU A 365 12.98 -16.80 19.52
N LYS A 366 12.51 -18.05 19.39
CA LYS A 366 12.87 -19.16 20.28
C LYS A 366 14.30 -19.67 20.08
N LYS A 367 14.85 -19.59 18.87
CA LYS A 367 16.15 -20.19 18.54
C LYS A 367 17.36 -19.30 18.84
N GLY A 368 17.18 -18.06 19.29
CA GLY A 368 18.31 -17.17 19.59
C GLY A 368 19.23 -17.02 18.37
N GLY A 369 18.75 -16.34 17.33
CA GLY A 369 19.56 -15.78 16.24
C GLY A 369 20.70 -16.65 15.70
N SER A 370 20.41 -17.72 14.97
CA SER A 370 21.40 -18.34 14.07
C SER A 370 21.32 -17.82 12.62
N GLU A 371 20.22 -17.14 12.26
CA GLU A 371 20.13 -16.39 11.01
C GLU A 371 19.78 -14.95 11.39
N LYS A 372 20.71 -14.02 11.14
CA LYS A 372 20.44 -12.58 11.20
C LYS A 372 19.46 -12.24 10.08
N LEU A 373 18.17 -12.33 10.35
CA LEU A 373 17.15 -11.67 9.52
C LEU A 373 17.14 -10.18 9.90
N SER A 374 17.11 -9.30 8.91
CA SER A 374 17.13 -7.86 9.13
C SER A 374 15.88 -7.38 9.85
N ASP A 375 16.02 -6.26 10.55
CA ASP A 375 15.01 -5.65 11.42
C ASP A 375 13.70 -5.28 10.70
N GLU A 376 13.69 -5.27 9.35
CA GLU A 376 12.52 -5.05 8.50
C GLU A 376 11.64 -6.31 8.30
N ALA A 377 12.17 -7.54 8.36
CA ALA A 377 11.37 -8.74 8.06
C ALA A 377 10.49 -9.21 9.24
N ILE A 378 10.82 -8.76 10.47
CA ILE A 378 10.04 -9.01 11.69
C ILE A 378 8.87 -8.01 11.81
N GLU A 379 8.88 -6.96 10.96
CA GLU A 379 8.06 -5.74 11.04
C GLU A 379 6.56 -5.95 10.83
N GLU A 380 6.12 -7.03 10.17
CA GLU A 380 4.74 -7.09 9.66
C GLU A 380 3.79 -8.08 10.35
N THR A 381 4.26 -8.96 11.24
CA THR A 381 3.46 -10.18 11.51
C THR A 381 3.51 -10.72 12.93
N LEU A 382 2.63 -10.22 13.81
CA LEU A 382 2.29 -10.98 15.01
C LEU A 382 0.93 -10.66 15.63
N GLU A 383 0.15 -11.72 15.86
CA GLU A 383 -1.12 -11.72 16.56
C GLU A 383 -0.99 -11.99 18.07
N LYS A 384 -2.06 -11.59 18.79
CA LYS A 384 -2.14 -11.31 20.23
C LYS A 384 -1.95 -12.51 21.18
N GLU A 385 -2.21 -13.73 20.75
CA GLU A 385 -2.43 -14.83 21.70
C GLU A 385 -1.14 -15.58 22.10
N LYS A 386 -0.18 -15.68 21.19
CA LYS A 386 1.10 -16.36 21.45
C LYS A 386 2.06 -15.51 22.29
N LEU A 387 1.96 -14.17 22.18
CA LEU A 387 2.75 -13.24 23.00
C LEU A 387 2.41 -13.36 24.50
N ALA A 388 1.14 -13.52 24.85
CA ALA A 388 0.70 -13.64 26.26
C ALA A 388 1.22 -14.92 26.93
N ARG A 389 1.17 -16.07 26.24
CA ARG A 389 1.78 -17.30 26.77
C ARG A 389 3.30 -17.15 26.92
N ARG A 390 3.96 -16.52 25.95
CA ARG A 390 5.43 -16.35 25.99
C ARG A 390 5.90 -15.47 27.13
N LEU A 391 5.24 -14.33 27.38
CA LEU A 391 5.56 -13.43 28.50
C LEU A 391 5.40 -14.09 29.88
N LEU A 392 4.53 -15.10 30.01
CA LEU A 392 4.27 -15.81 31.27
C LEU A 392 5.20 -17.01 31.51
N PHE A 393 5.74 -17.64 30.46
CA PHE A 393 6.39 -18.94 30.59
C PHE A 393 7.86 -19.00 30.13
N ASP A 394 8.36 -18.04 29.35
CA ASP A 394 9.74 -18.06 28.87
C ASP A 394 10.49 -16.75 29.19
N LYS A 395 11.73 -16.89 29.68
CA LYS A 395 12.69 -15.78 29.63
C LYS A 395 12.92 -15.46 28.15
N SER A 396 12.48 -14.30 27.71
CA SER A 396 12.79 -13.85 26.35
C SER A 396 14.32 -13.84 26.17
N ALA A 397 14.80 -14.21 24.99
CA ALA A 397 16.22 -14.11 24.67
C ALA A 397 16.67 -12.63 24.57
N ASN A 398 15.73 -11.70 24.39
CA ASN A 398 15.99 -10.25 24.33
C ASN A 398 14.70 -9.43 24.62
N ASP A 399 14.57 -8.93 25.85
CA ASP A 399 13.44 -8.10 26.32
C ASP A 399 13.32 -6.78 25.53
N GLU A 400 14.42 -6.32 24.94
CA GLU A 400 14.52 -5.05 24.20
C GLU A 400 13.89 -5.16 22.80
N HIS A 401 14.09 -6.30 22.13
CA HIS A 401 13.42 -6.61 20.86
C HIS A 401 11.91 -6.76 21.03
N GLU A 402 11.44 -7.39 22.10
CA GLU A 402 9.99 -7.51 22.37
C GLU A 402 9.33 -6.15 22.64
N ARG A 403 10.01 -5.26 23.38
CA ARG A 403 9.56 -3.88 23.58
C ARG A 403 9.54 -3.06 22.29
N SER A 404 10.53 -3.26 21.41
CA SER A 404 10.56 -2.63 20.09
C SER A 404 9.37 -3.06 19.22
N ILE A 405 9.07 -4.37 19.17
CA ILE A 405 7.93 -4.93 18.44
C ILE A 405 6.60 -4.36 18.96
N LEU A 406 6.41 -4.30 20.29
CA LEU A 406 5.23 -3.69 20.91
C LEU A 406 5.08 -2.20 20.56
N THR A 407 6.20 -1.47 20.50
CA THR A 407 6.21 -0.05 20.17
C THR A 407 5.85 0.19 18.70
N LYS A 408 6.36 -0.63 17.79
CA LYS A 408 6.01 -0.57 16.36
C LYS A 408 4.56 -0.99 16.09
N LEU A 409 4.06 -2.05 16.74
CA LEU A 409 2.63 -2.43 16.70
C LEU A 409 1.72 -1.29 17.18
N LYS A 410 2.17 -0.52 18.18
CA LYS A 410 1.44 0.64 18.71
C LYS A 410 1.39 1.79 17.70
N GLN A 411 2.44 1.96 16.89
CA GLN A 411 2.49 2.97 15.82
C GLN A 411 1.58 2.59 14.64
N GLN A 412 1.59 1.32 14.20
CA GLN A 412 0.86 0.87 13.02
C GLN A 412 -0.62 0.56 13.28
N CYS A 413 -0.94 -0.14 14.38
CA CYS A 413 -2.31 -0.56 14.71
C CYS A 413 -3.02 0.42 15.67
N GLY A 414 -2.32 1.47 16.11
CA GLY A 414 -2.83 2.50 17.01
C GLY A 414 -2.84 2.10 18.49
N GLY A 415 -2.78 3.11 19.36
CA GLY A 415 -2.62 2.95 20.81
C GLY A 415 -3.73 2.17 21.51
N GLN A 416 -4.95 2.11 20.96
CA GLN A 416 -6.04 1.29 21.52
C GLN A 416 -5.83 -0.20 21.27
N PHE A 417 -5.27 -0.58 20.11
CA PHE A 417 -5.02 -1.97 19.76
C PHE A 417 -3.94 -2.60 20.64
N THR A 418 -2.92 -1.82 20.98
CA THR A 418 -1.85 -2.21 21.89
C THR A 418 -2.08 -1.74 23.33
N SER A 419 -3.21 -1.12 23.68
CA SER A 419 -3.44 -0.65 25.06
C SER A 419 -3.49 -1.81 26.06
N LYS A 420 -3.98 -2.97 25.61
CA LYS A 420 -3.92 -4.23 26.36
C LYS A 420 -2.46 -4.71 26.48
N ASN A 421 -1.76 -4.85 25.35
CA ASN A 421 -0.41 -5.43 25.28
C ASN A 421 0.73 -4.53 25.82
N GLY A 422 0.65 -3.21 25.59
CA GLY A 422 1.61 -2.23 26.09
C GLY A 422 1.48 -1.99 27.60
N GLY A 423 0.32 -2.34 28.17
CA GLY A 423 0.15 -2.44 29.61
C GLY A 423 0.91 -3.62 30.22
N ASP A 424 1.16 -4.69 29.46
CA ASP A 424 1.79 -5.91 29.98
C ASP A 424 3.25 -5.68 30.37
N GLY A 425 4.00 -4.87 29.62
CA GLY A 425 5.39 -4.52 29.97
C GLY A 425 5.53 -3.74 31.27
N HIS A 426 4.70 -2.71 31.46
CA HIS A 426 4.66 -1.95 32.72
C HIS A 426 4.13 -2.81 33.87
N ARG A 427 3.18 -3.73 33.58
CA ARG A 427 2.62 -4.64 34.59
C ARG A 427 3.54 -5.80 34.97
N LEU A 428 4.42 -6.24 34.09
CA LEU A 428 5.51 -7.16 34.45
C LEU A 428 6.52 -6.50 35.40
N THR A 429 6.73 -5.18 35.26
CA THR A 429 7.55 -4.42 36.20
C THR A 429 6.85 -4.34 37.56
N LEU A 430 5.56 -3.99 37.59
CA LEU A 430 4.73 -4.05 38.81
C LEU A 430 4.67 -5.46 39.44
N ALA A 431 4.65 -6.53 38.63
CA ALA A 431 4.65 -7.89 39.13
C ALA A 431 5.99 -8.24 39.80
N ARG A 432 7.12 -7.80 39.22
CA ARG A 432 8.46 -7.93 39.82
C ARG A 432 8.59 -7.13 41.12
N GLU A 433 8.06 -5.91 41.16
CA GLU A 433 8.03 -5.07 42.38
C GLU A 433 7.18 -5.71 43.49
N ASN A 434 6.03 -6.32 43.13
CA ASN A 434 5.20 -7.06 44.07
C ASN A 434 5.91 -8.30 44.60
N GLN A 435 6.63 -9.02 43.74
CA GLN A 435 7.42 -10.19 44.15
C GLN A 435 8.54 -9.78 45.12
N ALA A 436 9.29 -8.71 44.83
CA ALA A 436 10.31 -8.19 45.72
C ALA A 436 9.72 -7.77 47.08
N SER A 437 8.55 -7.11 47.06
CA SER A 437 7.82 -6.77 48.30
C SER A 437 7.37 -8.00 49.10
N PHE A 438 7.05 -9.10 48.43
CA PHE A 438 6.67 -10.36 49.08
C PHE A 438 7.88 -11.03 49.73
N GLU A 439 9.04 -11.03 49.05
CA GLU A 439 10.29 -11.53 49.60
C GLU A 439 10.73 -10.74 50.84
N GLU A 440 10.57 -9.40 50.82
CA GLU A 440 10.79 -8.54 51.99
C GLU A 440 9.79 -8.83 53.14
N TYR A 441 8.53 -9.13 52.82
CA TYR A 441 7.56 -9.54 53.82
C TYR A 441 7.94 -10.87 54.48
N LEU A 442 8.43 -11.84 53.70
CA LEU A 442 8.88 -13.13 54.22
C LEU A 442 10.15 -13.01 55.07
N SER A 443 11.10 -12.15 54.70
CA SER A 443 12.33 -11.94 55.49
C SER A 443 12.03 -11.28 56.85
N ASN A 444 11.05 -10.38 56.90
CA ASN A 444 10.63 -9.70 58.13
C ASN A 444 9.76 -10.59 59.03
N ASN A 445 9.13 -11.64 58.49
CA ASN A 445 8.23 -12.51 59.25
C ASN A 445 8.67 -13.99 59.14
N LEU A 446 9.77 -14.34 59.82
CA LEU A 446 10.36 -15.70 59.79
C LEU A 446 9.38 -16.83 60.16
N ASN A 447 8.40 -16.57 61.04
CA ASN A 447 7.41 -17.57 61.47
C ASN A 447 6.36 -17.91 60.39
N THR A 448 6.27 -17.12 59.33
CA THR A 448 5.30 -17.28 58.22
C THR A 448 5.91 -17.96 57.00
N ASN A 449 7.16 -18.41 57.06
CA ASN A 449 7.78 -19.08 55.93
C ASN A 449 7.03 -20.39 55.59
N PRO A 450 6.52 -20.56 54.36
CA PRO A 450 5.81 -21.77 53.96
C PRO A 450 6.71 -23.01 53.87
N GLY A 451 8.04 -22.85 53.87
CA GLY A 451 9.01 -23.94 53.76
C GLY A 451 9.27 -24.38 52.31
N ILE A 452 8.68 -23.67 51.33
CA ILE A 452 8.86 -23.86 49.89
C ILE A 452 9.18 -22.48 49.29
N ASP A 453 10.11 -22.44 48.35
CA ASP A 453 10.40 -21.23 47.58
C ASP A 453 9.21 -20.90 46.65
N LEU A 454 8.63 -19.72 46.81
CA LEU A 454 7.39 -19.31 46.14
C LEU A 454 7.60 -18.00 45.38
N THR A 455 7.44 -18.08 44.06
CA THR A 455 7.38 -16.91 43.18
C THR A 455 5.95 -16.74 42.64
N VAL A 456 5.35 -15.57 42.83
CA VAL A 456 3.97 -15.28 42.41
C VAL A 456 3.95 -14.10 41.45
N THR A 457 3.37 -14.31 40.27
CA THR A 457 3.14 -13.25 39.29
C THR A 457 1.68 -12.82 39.31
N VAL A 458 1.40 -11.60 39.77
CA VAL A 458 0.02 -11.06 39.86
C VAL A 458 -0.39 -10.43 38.53
N LEU A 459 -1.38 -11.02 37.87
CA LEU A 459 -1.94 -10.53 36.61
C LEU A 459 -3.26 -9.80 36.84
N THR A 460 -3.51 -8.73 36.09
CA THR A 460 -4.80 -8.02 36.18
C THR A 460 -5.80 -8.56 35.16
N THR A 461 -6.99 -8.88 35.63
CA THR A 461 -8.12 -9.32 34.81
C THR A 461 -8.50 -8.26 33.76
N GLY A 462 -8.84 -8.69 32.55
CA GLY A 462 -9.24 -7.83 31.42
C GLY A 462 -8.10 -7.40 30.47
N PHE A 463 -6.85 -7.55 30.90
CA PHE A 463 -5.65 -7.32 30.07
C PHE A 463 -5.07 -8.62 29.51
N TRP A 464 -5.10 -9.68 30.32
CA TRP A 464 -4.66 -11.03 29.94
C TRP A 464 -5.82 -11.88 29.42
N PRO A 465 -5.54 -12.94 28.62
CA PRO A 465 -6.55 -13.89 28.19
C PRO A 465 -7.36 -14.43 29.37
N SER A 466 -8.63 -14.76 29.12
CA SER A 466 -9.47 -15.35 30.16
C SER A 466 -9.07 -16.82 30.36
N TYR A 467 -8.36 -17.10 31.44
CA TYR A 467 -8.03 -18.47 31.83
C TYR A 467 -9.18 -19.07 32.63
N LYS A 468 -9.51 -20.34 32.36
CA LYS A 468 -10.42 -21.09 33.23
C LYS A 468 -9.73 -21.35 34.57
N SER A 469 -10.32 -20.87 35.65
CA SER A 469 -9.95 -21.25 37.02
C SER A 469 -10.78 -22.45 37.44
N PHE A 470 -10.13 -23.44 38.04
CA PHE A 470 -10.77 -24.61 38.65
C PHE A 470 -10.32 -24.71 40.10
N ASP A 471 -11.21 -25.18 40.96
CA ASP A 471 -10.89 -25.46 42.36
C ASP A 471 -10.13 -26.79 42.44
N LEU A 472 -8.83 -26.72 42.16
CA LEU A 472 -7.89 -27.82 42.36
C LEU A 472 -7.70 -28.06 43.86
N ASN A 473 -7.87 -29.30 44.30
CA ASN A 473 -7.51 -29.70 45.65
C ASN A 473 -5.98 -29.80 45.75
N LEU A 474 -5.36 -28.74 46.26
CA LEU A 474 -3.92 -28.67 46.44
C LEU A 474 -3.46 -29.49 47.65
N PRO A 475 -2.26 -30.12 47.58
CA PRO A 475 -1.59 -30.67 48.75
C PRO A 475 -1.36 -29.62 49.84
N ALA A 476 -1.34 -30.04 51.10
CA ALA A 476 -1.29 -29.16 52.27
C ALA A 476 -0.11 -28.17 52.22
N GLU A 477 1.03 -28.60 51.72
CA GLU A 477 2.22 -27.78 51.57
C GLU A 477 2.01 -26.62 50.57
N MET A 478 1.26 -26.87 49.49
CA MET A 478 0.93 -25.84 48.49
C MET A 478 -0.19 -24.92 48.97
N VAL A 479 -1.13 -25.42 49.76
CA VAL A 479 -2.19 -24.61 50.39
C VAL A 479 -1.56 -23.54 51.30
N LYS A 480 -0.57 -23.92 52.12
CA LYS A 480 0.15 -22.99 52.98
C LYS A 480 0.81 -21.85 52.19
N CYS A 481 1.43 -22.14 51.05
CA CYS A 481 1.98 -21.12 50.14
C CYS A 481 0.92 -20.11 49.67
N VAL A 482 -0.27 -20.60 49.29
CA VAL A 482 -1.38 -19.77 48.82
C VAL A 482 -1.92 -18.87 49.94
N GLU A 483 -2.01 -19.39 51.17
CA GLU A 483 -2.48 -18.63 52.33
C GLU A 483 -1.52 -17.52 52.73
N VAL A 484 -0.22 -17.82 52.84
CA VAL A 484 0.82 -16.83 53.19
C VAL A 484 0.83 -15.68 52.17
N PHE A 485 0.75 -15.99 50.87
CA PHE A 485 0.68 -14.94 49.85
C PHE A 485 -0.63 -14.14 49.92
N ARG A 486 -1.76 -14.80 50.23
CA ARG A 486 -3.06 -14.12 50.39
C ARG A 486 -3.02 -13.12 51.53
N GLU A 487 -2.46 -13.48 52.68
CA GLU A 487 -2.29 -12.58 53.83
C GLU A 487 -1.45 -11.37 53.46
N PHE A 488 -0.28 -11.59 52.84
CA PHE A 488 0.56 -10.52 52.33
C PHE A 488 -0.21 -9.58 51.39
N TYR A 489 -0.92 -10.12 50.40
CA TYR A 489 -1.60 -9.30 49.40
C TYR A 489 -2.78 -8.49 49.98
N GLN A 490 -3.45 -9.02 51.00
CA GLN A 490 -4.50 -8.30 51.74
C GLN A 490 -3.95 -7.08 52.51
N THR A 491 -2.69 -7.11 52.95
CA THR A 491 -2.04 -5.92 53.54
C THR A 491 -1.87 -4.78 52.54
N LYS A 492 -1.64 -5.11 51.26
CA LYS A 492 -1.43 -4.13 50.18
C LYS A 492 -2.74 -3.58 49.64
N THR A 493 -3.76 -4.43 49.46
CA THR A 493 -5.05 -4.00 48.89
C THR A 493 -6.24 -4.70 49.56
N LYS A 494 -7.15 -3.92 50.17
CA LYS A 494 -8.37 -4.45 50.81
C LYS A 494 -9.57 -4.62 49.87
N HIS A 495 -9.51 -4.05 48.66
CA HIS A 495 -10.63 -4.00 47.72
C HIS A 495 -10.47 -4.94 46.51
N ARG A 496 -9.43 -5.78 46.47
CA ARG A 496 -9.14 -6.69 45.35
C ARG A 496 -9.25 -8.13 45.78
N LYS A 497 -9.80 -8.98 44.90
CA LYS A 497 -9.86 -10.44 45.08
C LYS A 497 -8.85 -11.11 44.15
N LEU A 498 -8.06 -12.03 44.69
CA LEU A 498 -7.16 -12.87 43.91
C LEU A 498 -7.86 -14.15 43.48
N THR A 499 -7.60 -14.58 42.24
CA THR A 499 -8.00 -15.88 41.71
C THR A 499 -6.74 -16.58 41.21
N TRP A 500 -6.50 -17.80 41.69
CA TRP A 500 -5.32 -18.58 41.30
C TRP A 500 -5.58 -19.33 39.99
N ILE A 501 -4.61 -19.29 39.08
CA ILE A 501 -4.67 -19.99 37.79
C ILE A 501 -3.59 -21.07 37.76
N TYR A 502 -3.94 -22.25 38.28
CA TYR A 502 -2.99 -23.38 38.41
C TYR A 502 -2.51 -23.96 37.07
N SER A 503 -3.28 -23.78 36.00
CA SER A 503 -2.89 -24.20 34.65
C SER A 503 -1.63 -23.50 34.13
N LEU A 504 -1.27 -22.35 34.70
CA LEU A 504 -0.09 -21.58 34.34
C LEU A 504 1.09 -21.76 35.31
N GLY A 505 0.92 -22.53 36.38
CA GLY A 505 1.96 -22.71 37.37
C GLY A 505 2.99 -23.75 36.94
N THR A 506 4.23 -23.53 37.38
CA THR A 506 5.35 -24.47 37.27
C THR A 506 5.92 -24.76 38.66
N CYS A 507 6.39 -25.99 38.85
CA CYS A 507 6.93 -26.46 40.11
C CYS A 507 8.19 -27.29 39.85
N ASN A 508 9.18 -27.16 40.74
CA ASN A 508 10.36 -28.00 40.74
C ASN A 508 10.23 -29.00 41.91
N ILE A 509 10.26 -30.29 41.59
CA ILE A 509 10.10 -31.37 42.58
C ILE A 509 11.32 -32.26 42.56
N ASN A 510 11.86 -32.58 43.74
CA ASN A 510 12.95 -33.54 43.85
C ASN A 510 12.36 -34.96 43.99
N GLY A 511 12.38 -35.72 42.90
CA GLY A 511 12.01 -37.13 42.90
C GLY A 511 13.14 -38.00 43.44
N LYS A 512 12.89 -38.70 44.55
CA LYS A 512 13.83 -39.65 45.15
C LYS A 512 13.63 -41.04 44.53
N PHE A 513 14.36 -41.32 43.46
CA PHE A 513 14.39 -42.65 42.82
C PHE A 513 15.54 -43.49 43.37
N GLU A 514 15.42 -44.82 43.34
CA GLU A 514 16.46 -45.75 43.78
C GLU A 514 17.82 -45.49 43.11
N PRO A 515 17.90 -45.24 41.78
CA PRO A 515 19.20 -45.05 41.13
C PRO A 515 19.84 -43.69 41.43
N LYS A 516 19.03 -42.63 41.56
CA LYS A 516 19.47 -41.26 41.89
C LYS A 516 18.29 -40.33 42.13
N THR A 517 18.52 -39.26 42.88
CA THR A 517 17.58 -38.12 42.93
C THR A 517 17.59 -37.34 41.63
N ILE A 518 16.40 -37.02 41.11
CA ILE A 518 16.21 -36.25 39.86
C ILE A 518 15.28 -35.07 40.17
N GLU A 519 15.67 -33.87 39.74
CA GLU A 519 14.82 -32.68 39.79
C GLU A 519 13.86 -32.68 38.59
N LEU A 520 12.56 -32.67 38.87
CA LEU A 520 11.48 -32.67 37.90
C LEU A 520 10.89 -31.26 37.81
N ILE A 521 10.96 -30.65 36.62
CA ILE A 521 10.26 -29.42 36.31
C ILE A 521 8.91 -29.82 35.69
N VAL A 522 7.84 -29.57 36.43
CA VAL A 522 6.49 -30.01 36.12
C VAL A 522 5.50 -28.85 36.25
N THR A 523 4.30 -29.02 35.70
CA THR A 523 3.18 -28.10 35.93
C THR A 523 2.58 -28.30 37.32
N THR A 524 1.80 -27.33 37.81
CA THR A 524 1.11 -27.47 39.11
C THR A 524 0.19 -28.69 39.18
N TYR A 525 -0.47 -29.07 38.09
CA TYR A 525 -1.30 -30.28 38.05
C TYR A 525 -0.47 -31.56 38.17
N GLN A 526 0.65 -31.64 37.46
CA GLN A 526 1.61 -32.73 37.57
C GLN A 526 2.22 -32.81 38.97
N ALA A 527 2.52 -31.66 39.57
CA ALA A 527 3.02 -31.58 40.93
C ALA A 527 2.03 -32.12 41.96
N ALA A 528 0.78 -31.63 41.92
CA ALA A 528 -0.27 -32.07 42.82
C ALA A 528 -0.51 -33.57 42.72
N ALA A 529 -0.53 -34.12 41.50
CA ALA A 529 -0.69 -35.56 41.28
C ALA A 529 0.48 -36.39 41.81
N LEU A 530 1.72 -35.98 41.58
CA LEU A 530 2.90 -36.69 42.06
C LEU A 530 3.00 -36.70 43.59
N LEU A 531 2.56 -35.62 44.25
CA LEU A 531 2.58 -35.53 45.71
C LEU A 531 1.60 -36.49 46.39
N LEU A 532 0.52 -36.92 45.71
CA LEU A 532 -0.38 -37.95 46.24
C LEU A 532 0.35 -39.28 46.48
N PHE A 533 1.37 -39.59 45.67
CA PHE A 533 2.15 -40.81 45.78
C PHE A 533 3.13 -40.84 46.97
N ASN A 534 3.27 -39.73 47.71
CA ASN A 534 4.01 -39.75 48.98
C ASN A 534 3.19 -40.43 50.10
N ALA A 535 1.86 -40.49 49.97
CA ALA A 535 0.97 -41.12 50.95
C ALA A 535 0.50 -42.52 50.52
N ALA A 536 0.56 -42.85 49.23
CA ALA A 536 0.13 -44.12 48.68
C ALA A 536 1.00 -44.53 47.47
N ASP A 537 1.52 -45.75 47.47
CA ASP A 537 2.39 -46.22 46.36
C ASP A 537 1.60 -46.49 45.06
N ARG A 538 0.31 -46.80 45.18
CA ARG A 538 -0.58 -47.20 44.07
C ARG A 538 -1.94 -46.52 44.20
N LEU A 539 -2.40 -45.89 43.11
CA LEU A 539 -3.66 -45.14 43.03
C LEU A 539 -4.37 -45.41 41.69
N SER A 540 -5.68 -45.57 41.73
CA SER A 540 -6.52 -45.69 40.55
C SER A 540 -6.82 -44.33 39.90
N TYR A 541 -7.21 -44.35 38.63
CA TYR A 541 -7.66 -43.15 37.91
C TYR A 541 -8.75 -42.38 38.68
N GLN A 542 -9.75 -43.09 39.20
CA GLN A 542 -10.89 -42.48 39.90
C GLN A 542 -10.47 -41.84 41.23
N GLU A 543 -9.55 -42.47 41.97
CA GLU A 543 -9.01 -41.89 43.22
C GLU A 543 -8.23 -40.61 42.94
N ILE A 544 -7.38 -40.59 41.91
CA ILE A 544 -6.62 -39.40 41.52
C ILE A 544 -7.57 -38.28 41.08
N MET A 545 -8.58 -38.59 40.27
CA MET A 545 -9.58 -37.62 39.82
C MET A 545 -10.37 -37.03 40.99
N ALA A 546 -10.82 -37.86 41.92
CA ALA A 546 -11.59 -37.43 43.09
C ALA A 546 -10.73 -36.61 44.07
N GLN A 547 -9.50 -37.04 44.33
CA GLN A 547 -8.61 -36.33 45.25
C GLN A 547 -8.18 -34.96 44.70
N LEU A 548 -7.91 -34.85 43.39
CA LEU A 548 -7.49 -33.58 42.77
C LEU A 548 -8.65 -32.67 42.35
N ASN A 549 -9.88 -33.20 42.21
CA ASN A 549 -11.04 -32.47 41.70
C ASN A 549 -10.82 -31.90 40.28
N LEU A 550 -10.27 -32.73 39.38
CA LEU A 550 -10.00 -32.36 37.98
C LEU A 550 -11.02 -32.98 37.02
N SER A 551 -11.25 -32.33 35.87
CA SER A 551 -12.06 -32.89 34.79
C SER A 551 -11.35 -34.05 34.08
N ASP A 552 -12.12 -34.97 33.50
CA ASP A 552 -11.62 -36.17 32.81
C ASP A 552 -10.54 -35.85 31.77
N ASP A 553 -10.77 -34.84 30.92
CA ASP A 553 -9.82 -34.36 29.88
C ASP A 553 -8.46 -33.95 30.46
N ASP A 554 -8.46 -33.23 31.60
CA ASP A 554 -7.24 -32.75 32.24
C ASP A 554 -6.52 -33.89 32.96
N VAL A 555 -7.24 -34.82 33.60
CA VAL A 555 -6.66 -36.01 34.25
C VAL A 555 -6.03 -36.95 33.22
N VAL A 556 -6.71 -37.21 32.11
CA VAL A 556 -6.16 -38.01 30.99
C VAL A 556 -4.85 -37.38 30.48
N ARG A 557 -4.85 -36.07 30.23
CA ARG A 557 -3.66 -35.36 29.72
C ARG A 557 -2.50 -35.39 30.71
N LEU A 558 -2.82 -35.16 31.98
CA LEU A 558 -1.90 -35.21 33.11
C LEU A 558 -1.26 -36.60 33.25
N LEU A 559 -2.07 -37.66 33.38
CA LEU A 559 -1.57 -39.02 33.59
C LEU A 559 -0.81 -39.54 32.38
N HIS A 560 -1.29 -39.24 31.16
CA HIS A 560 -0.55 -39.59 29.94
C HIS A 560 0.86 -39.01 29.93
N SER A 561 1.04 -37.78 30.43
CA SER A 561 2.36 -37.13 30.51
C SER A 561 3.32 -37.79 31.50
N LEU A 562 2.80 -38.43 32.55
CA LEU A 562 3.58 -39.03 33.64
C LEU A 562 3.82 -40.54 33.45
N SER A 563 2.97 -41.24 32.67
CA SER A 563 3.03 -42.71 32.55
C SER A 563 3.25 -43.24 31.13
N CYS A 564 2.68 -42.59 30.11
CA CYS A 564 2.67 -43.10 28.73
C CYS A 564 3.71 -42.41 27.83
N ALA A 565 4.06 -41.17 28.15
CA ALA A 565 4.99 -40.35 27.39
C ALA A 565 6.46 -40.78 27.58
N LYS A 566 7.39 -39.91 27.16
CA LYS A 566 8.84 -40.14 27.22
C LYS A 566 9.33 -40.48 28.64
N TYR A 567 8.82 -39.77 29.65
CA TYR A 567 9.25 -39.89 31.03
C TYR A 567 8.21 -40.68 31.83
N LYS A 568 8.48 -41.97 32.06
CA LYS A 568 7.61 -42.89 32.80
C LYS A 568 7.86 -42.82 34.29
N ILE A 569 7.47 -41.71 34.90
CA ILE A 569 7.56 -41.48 36.34
C ILE A 569 6.57 -42.38 37.09
N LEU A 570 5.43 -42.67 36.46
CA LEU A 570 4.43 -43.61 36.96
C LEU A 570 4.37 -44.84 36.06
N ASN A 571 4.33 -46.02 36.68
CA ASN A 571 3.98 -47.26 36.02
C ASN A 571 2.46 -47.35 35.90
N LYS A 572 1.97 -47.82 34.74
CA LYS A 572 0.55 -47.92 34.42
C LYS A 572 0.16 -49.37 34.21
N GLU A 573 -0.94 -49.78 34.82
CA GLU A 573 -1.55 -51.08 34.64
C GLU A 573 -3.01 -50.94 34.18
N PRO A 574 -3.39 -51.50 33.01
CA PRO A 574 -2.54 -52.17 32.01
C PRO A 574 -1.61 -51.21 31.26
N SER A 575 -0.43 -51.70 30.87
CA SER A 575 0.62 -50.93 30.16
C SER A 575 0.26 -50.66 28.69
N THR A 576 -0.74 -49.81 28.47
CA THR A 576 -1.16 -49.33 27.14
C THR A 576 -0.68 -47.89 26.89
N LYS A 577 -0.79 -47.42 25.63
CA LYS A 577 -0.40 -46.06 25.22
C LYS A 577 -1.49 -45.01 25.50
N THR A 578 -2.67 -45.41 25.96
CA THR A 578 -3.83 -44.55 26.22
C THR A 578 -4.23 -44.65 27.68
N ILE A 579 -4.83 -43.58 28.22
CA ILE A 579 -5.39 -43.57 29.58
C ILE A 579 -6.88 -43.94 29.51
N SER A 580 -7.31 -44.78 30.43
CA SER A 580 -8.67 -45.28 30.63
C SER A 580 -9.09 -45.06 32.09
N PRO A 581 -10.39 -44.82 32.38
CA PRO A 581 -10.89 -44.68 33.75
C PRO A 581 -10.69 -45.89 34.67
N THR A 582 -10.37 -47.06 34.11
CA THR A 582 -10.10 -48.31 34.83
C THR A 582 -8.62 -48.52 35.15
N ASP A 583 -7.74 -47.61 34.72
CA ASP A 583 -6.30 -47.77 34.88
C ASP A 583 -5.84 -47.51 36.32
N VAL A 584 -4.77 -48.18 36.70
CA VAL A 584 -4.09 -47.99 37.97
C VAL A 584 -2.66 -47.54 37.74
N PHE A 585 -2.19 -46.64 38.59
CA PHE A 585 -0.89 -46.01 38.51
C PHE A 585 -0.09 -46.30 39.78
N GLU A 586 1.19 -46.60 39.61
CA GLU A 586 2.13 -46.89 40.69
C GLU A 586 3.41 -46.06 40.52
N PHE A 587 4.00 -45.59 41.61
CA PHE A 587 5.27 -44.85 41.53
C PHE A 587 6.41 -45.73 40.99
N ASN A 588 7.11 -45.25 39.97
CA ASN A 588 8.23 -45.98 39.39
C ASN A 588 9.55 -45.68 40.12
N SER A 589 9.82 -46.38 41.23
CA SER A 589 11.04 -46.20 42.04
C SER A 589 12.35 -46.41 41.25
N LYS A 590 12.31 -47.20 40.18
CA LYS A 590 13.45 -47.59 39.34
C LYS A 590 13.72 -46.62 38.19
N PHE A 591 12.93 -45.55 38.06
CA PHE A 591 13.11 -44.57 36.98
C PHE A 591 14.50 -43.91 37.03
N THR A 592 15.10 -43.71 35.85
CA THR A 592 16.34 -42.96 35.70
C THR A 592 16.41 -42.29 34.33
N ASP A 593 17.16 -41.20 34.24
CA ASP A 593 17.45 -40.46 32.99
C ASP A 593 18.94 -40.10 32.94
N LYS A 594 19.49 -39.70 31.79
CA LYS A 594 20.87 -39.20 31.73
C LYS A 594 21.02 -37.86 32.47
N MET A 595 20.02 -36.99 32.36
CA MET A 595 20.02 -35.68 33.00
C MET A 595 19.62 -35.78 34.48
N ARG A 596 20.14 -34.87 35.32
CA ARG A 596 19.74 -34.75 36.74
C ARG A 596 18.55 -33.81 36.93
N ARG A 597 18.23 -33.01 35.91
CA ARG A 597 17.11 -32.07 35.88
C ARG A 597 16.37 -32.26 34.56
N ILE A 598 15.08 -32.59 34.63
CA ILE A 598 14.25 -32.87 33.44
C ILE A 598 12.95 -32.09 33.49
N LYS A 599 12.49 -31.60 32.33
CA LYS A 599 11.18 -30.94 32.18
C LYS A 599 10.19 -31.92 31.56
N ILE A 600 9.06 -32.15 32.23
CA ILE A 600 8.02 -33.06 31.75
C ILE A 600 6.92 -32.23 31.06
N PRO A 601 6.85 -32.23 29.71
CA PRO A 601 5.85 -31.44 29.00
C PRO A 601 4.46 -32.09 29.13
N LEU A 602 3.43 -31.24 29.28
CA LEU A 602 2.06 -31.67 29.03
C LEU A 602 1.82 -31.79 27.51
N PRO A 603 1.02 -32.78 27.07
CA PRO A 603 0.53 -32.81 25.69
C PRO A 603 -0.15 -31.48 25.32
N PRO A 604 0.10 -30.93 24.11
CA PRO A 604 -0.52 -29.68 23.67
C PRO A 604 -2.03 -29.86 23.54
N VAL A 605 -2.78 -28.86 23.99
CA VAL A 605 -4.25 -28.79 23.83
C VAL A 605 -4.54 -28.18 22.47
N ASP A 606 -5.42 -28.81 21.69
CA ASP A 606 -5.88 -28.29 20.40
C ASP A 606 -6.91 -27.17 20.64
N GLU A 607 -6.42 -26.00 21.06
CA GLU A 607 -7.27 -24.84 21.41
C GLU A 607 -7.81 -24.09 20.19
N LYS A 608 -7.41 -24.48 18.97
CA LYS A 608 -7.70 -23.78 17.71
C LYS A 608 -9.18 -23.40 17.54
N LYS A 609 -10.11 -24.30 17.92
CA LYS A 609 -11.55 -24.03 17.82
C LYS A 609 -12.05 -22.95 18.78
N LYS A 610 -11.52 -22.93 20.02
CA LYS A 610 -11.93 -21.95 21.04
C LYS A 610 -11.45 -20.54 20.70
N VAL A 611 -10.23 -20.41 20.19
CA VAL A 611 -9.67 -19.12 19.78
C VAL A 611 -10.52 -18.48 18.69
N ILE A 612 -10.91 -19.26 17.68
CA ILE A 612 -11.75 -18.78 16.58
C ILE A 612 -13.12 -18.34 17.12
N GLU A 613 -13.72 -19.11 18.04
CA GLU A 613 -14.99 -18.74 18.67
C GLU A 613 -14.90 -17.45 19.51
N ASP A 614 -13.82 -17.26 20.26
CA ASP A 614 -13.58 -16.06 21.07
C ASP A 614 -13.33 -14.83 20.20
N VAL A 615 -12.56 -14.95 19.11
CA VAL A 615 -12.34 -13.87 18.13
C VAL A 615 -13.65 -13.46 17.47
N ASP A 616 -14.48 -14.43 17.07
CA ASP A 616 -15.78 -14.14 16.46
C ASP A 616 -16.75 -13.49 17.46
N LYS A 617 -16.66 -13.84 18.74
CA LYS A 617 -17.42 -13.19 19.80
C LYS A 617 -16.97 -11.74 20.02
N ASP A 618 -15.68 -11.48 20.07
CA ASP A 618 -15.11 -10.13 20.20
C ASP A 618 -15.47 -9.24 19.02
N ARG A 619 -15.44 -9.78 17.79
CA ARG A 619 -15.87 -9.07 16.58
C ARG A 619 -17.33 -8.62 16.68
N ARG A 620 -18.23 -9.44 17.25
CA ARG A 620 -19.64 -9.07 17.47
C ARG A 620 -19.77 -7.86 18.40
N TYR A 621 -19.05 -7.86 19.51
CA TYR A 621 -19.08 -6.73 20.45
C TYR A 621 -18.45 -5.46 19.86
N ALA A 622 -17.39 -5.60 19.05
CA ALA A 622 -16.81 -4.46 18.34
C ALA A 622 -17.79 -3.83 17.36
N ILE A 623 -18.55 -4.66 16.61
CA ILE A 623 -19.61 -4.19 15.71
C ILE A 623 -20.71 -3.45 16.50
N ASP A 624 -21.19 -4.03 17.60
CA ASP A 624 -22.20 -3.38 18.44
C ASP A 624 -21.74 -2.01 18.93
N ALA A 625 -20.52 -1.95 19.48
CA ALA A 625 -19.96 -0.73 20.02
C ALA A 625 -19.75 0.35 18.95
N SER A 626 -19.40 -0.05 17.72
CA SER A 626 -19.28 0.86 16.58
C SER A 626 -20.66 1.41 16.18
N ILE A 627 -21.65 0.54 15.98
CA ILE A 627 -23.03 0.95 15.63
C ILE A 627 -23.60 1.91 16.68
N VAL A 628 -23.51 1.55 17.96
CA VAL A 628 -24.02 2.39 19.06
C VAL A 628 -23.31 3.74 19.11
N ARG A 629 -21.99 3.80 18.88
CA ARG A 629 -21.23 5.06 18.86
C ARG A 629 -21.65 5.97 17.71
N ILE A 630 -21.82 5.41 16.52
CA ILE A 630 -22.29 6.14 15.33
C ILE A 630 -23.70 6.68 15.57
N MET A 631 -24.62 5.80 15.98
CA MET A 631 -26.03 6.16 16.21
C MET A 631 -26.21 7.13 17.37
N LYS A 632 -25.40 7.05 18.43
CA LYS A 632 -25.41 8.02 19.53
C LYS A 632 -25.02 9.43 19.07
N SER A 633 -24.09 9.53 18.11
CA SER A 633 -23.63 10.81 17.55
C SER A 633 -24.62 11.38 16.54
N ARG A 634 -25.08 10.56 15.58
CA ARG A 634 -25.95 10.99 14.48
C ARG A 634 -27.42 11.10 14.87
N LYS A 635 -27.85 10.36 15.90
CA LYS A 635 -29.24 10.19 16.38
C LYS A 635 -30.20 9.54 15.39
N VAL A 636 -30.12 9.88 14.11
CA VAL A 636 -30.90 9.30 13.02
C VAL A 636 -29.97 9.04 11.84
N LEU A 637 -30.00 7.84 11.27
CA LEU A 637 -29.13 7.49 10.14
C LEU A 637 -29.77 6.43 9.24
N GLY A 638 -29.54 6.53 7.92
CA GLY A 638 -30.01 5.54 6.96
C GLY A 638 -29.17 4.25 6.98
N TYR A 639 -29.76 3.11 6.62
CA TYR A 639 -29.10 1.79 6.60
C TYR A 639 -27.77 1.80 5.84
N GLN A 640 -27.76 2.31 4.61
CA GLN A 640 -26.54 2.29 3.79
C GLN A 640 -25.43 3.16 4.38
N GLN A 641 -25.77 4.33 4.93
CA GLN A 641 -24.81 5.22 5.58
C GLN A 641 -24.27 4.60 6.87
N LEU A 642 -25.13 3.99 7.68
CA LEU A 642 -24.73 3.30 8.90
C LEU A 642 -23.77 2.13 8.62
N VAL A 643 -24.08 1.32 7.59
CA VAL A 643 -23.20 0.21 7.19
C VAL A 643 -21.86 0.74 6.69
N MET A 644 -21.83 1.78 5.84
CA MET A 644 -20.58 2.37 5.36
C MET A 644 -19.73 2.94 6.51
N GLU A 645 -20.30 3.77 7.38
CA GLU A 645 -19.56 4.35 8.52
C GLU A 645 -19.06 3.24 9.46
N CYS A 646 -19.84 2.17 9.67
CA CYS A 646 -19.42 1.04 10.48
C CYS A 646 -18.27 0.25 9.85
N VAL A 647 -18.31 0.02 8.53
CA VAL A 647 -17.21 -0.64 7.78
C VAL A 647 -15.95 0.22 7.81
N GLU A 648 -16.07 1.53 7.64
CA GLU A 648 -14.94 2.46 7.68
C GLU A 648 -14.28 2.49 9.06
N GLN A 649 -15.08 2.57 10.12
CA GLN A 649 -14.58 2.62 11.49
C GLN A 649 -13.90 1.30 11.90
N LEU A 650 -14.48 0.15 11.51
CA LEU A 650 -13.93 -1.17 11.82
C LEU A 650 -12.82 -1.59 10.88
N GLY A 651 -12.72 -1.01 9.67
CA GLY A 651 -11.75 -1.36 8.64
C GLY A 651 -10.29 -1.24 9.09
N ARG A 652 -10.03 -0.46 10.15
CA ARG A 652 -8.71 -0.38 10.81
C ARG A 652 -8.35 -1.60 11.66
N MET A 653 -9.33 -2.45 12.00
CA MET A 653 -9.16 -3.63 12.85
C MET A 653 -9.45 -4.95 12.12
N PHE A 654 -10.54 -5.00 11.36
CA PHE A 654 -10.93 -6.14 10.53
C PHE A 654 -11.96 -5.71 9.49
N LYS A 655 -12.15 -6.49 8.43
CA LYS A 655 -13.21 -6.25 7.44
C LYS A 655 -14.51 -6.92 7.88
N PRO A 656 -15.51 -6.20 8.42
CA PRO A 656 -16.76 -6.80 8.85
C PRO A 656 -17.59 -7.26 7.64
N ASP A 657 -18.20 -8.43 7.74
CA ASP A 657 -19.22 -8.87 6.78
C ASP A 657 -20.49 -8.01 6.94
N VAL A 658 -21.01 -7.49 5.83
CA VAL A 658 -22.26 -6.73 5.79
C VAL A 658 -23.43 -7.53 6.37
N LYS A 659 -23.45 -8.87 6.17
CA LYS A 659 -24.47 -9.73 6.78
C LYS A 659 -24.35 -9.77 8.30
N ALA A 660 -23.13 -9.75 8.83
CA ALA A 660 -22.89 -9.71 10.27
C ALA A 660 -23.36 -8.37 10.85
N ILE A 661 -23.03 -7.25 10.22
CA ILE A 661 -23.51 -5.91 10.63
C ILE A 661 -25.04 -5.88 10.67
N LYS A 662 -25.71 -6.35 9.60
CA LYS A 662 -27.17 -6.41 9.54
C LYS A 662 -27.75 -7.20 10.72
N LYS A 663 -27.20 -8.38 11.01
CA LYS A 663 -27.63 -9.21 12.14
C LYS A 663 -27.46 -8.50 13.48
N ARG A 664 -26.39 -7.71 13.66
CA ARG A 664 -26.16 -6.93 14.87
C ARG A 664 -27.10 -5.72 14.99
N ILE A 665 -27.46 -5.07 13.89
CA ILE A 665 -28.47 -3.99 13.89
C ILE A 665 -29.81 -4.54 14.39
N GLU A 666 -30.27 -5.70 13.90
CA GLU A 666 -31.51 -6.32 14.39
C GLU A 666 -31.44 -6.64 15.89
N ASP A 667 -30.30 -7.17 16.37
CA ASP A 667 -30.09 -7.46 17.80
C ASP A 667 -30.07 -6.19 18.68
N LEU A 668 -29.62 -5.06 18.13
CA LEU A 668 -29.66 -3.78 18.83
C LEU A 668 -31.06 -3.16 18.82
N ILE A 669 -31.88 -3.47 17.83
CA ILE A 669 -33.30 -3.08 17.81
C ILE A 669 -34.09 -3.89 18.84
N THR A 670 -33.89 -5.21 18.92
CA THR A 670 -34.56 -6.06 19.93
C THR A 670 -34.14 -5.73 21.36
N ARG A 671 -32.97 -5.09 21.54
CA ARG A 671 -32.47 -4.60 22.83
C ARG A 671 -32.81 -3.13 23.10
N ASP A 672 -33.67 -2.51 22.29
CA ASP A 672 -34.12 -1.11 22.43
C ASP A 672 -33.00 -0.06 22.40
N TYR A 673 -31.85 -0.36 21.76
CA TYR A 673 -30.83 0.66 21.48
C TYR A 673 -31.17 1.49 20.23
N LEU A 674 -31.88 0.86 19.28
CA LEU A 674 -32.26 1.44 18.00
C LEU A 674 -33.74 1.17 17.72
N GLU A 675 -34.40 2.09 17.02
CA GLU A 675 -35.73 1.89 16.47
C GLU A 675 -35.67 2.06 14.95
N ARG A 676 -36.55 1.36 14.23
CA ARG A 676 -36.84 1.72 12.84
C ARG A 676 -37.82 2.86 12.81
N ASP A 677 -37.62 3.80 11.90
CA ASP A 677 -38.60 4.83 11.68
C ASP A 677 -39.93 4.23 11.18
N LYS A 678 -41.05 4.83 11.61
CA LYS A 678 -42.41 4.33 11.31
C LYS A 678 -42.78 4.49 9.84
N ASP A 679 -42.22 5.52 9.19
CA ASP A 679 -42.55 5.87 7.81
C ASP A 679 -41.51 5.33 6.82
N ASN A 680 -40.25 5.17 7.26
CA ASN A 680 -39.18 4.63 6.42
C ASN A 680 -38.36 3.51 7.12
N PRO A 681 -38.53 2.24 6.73
CA PRO A 681 -37.82 1.12 7.34
C PRO A 681 -36.30 1.11 7.07
N ASN A 682 -35.80 1.96 6.17
CA ASN A 682 -34.37 2.14 5.92
C ASN A 682 -33.74 3.22 6.82
N LEU A 683 -34.51 3.87 7.69
CA LEU A 683 -34.04 4.89 8.61
C LEU A 683 -34.08 4.35 10.04
N PHE A 684 -32.97 4.50 10.77
CA PHE A 684 -32.87 4.09 12.17
C PHE A 684 -32.76 5.30 13.09
N LYS A 685 -33.36 5.20 14.27
CA LYS A 685 -33.32 6.20 15.35
C LYS A 685 -32.63 5.60 16.57
N TYR A 686 -31.81 6.39 17.26
CA TYR A 686 -31.16 6.00 18.51
C TYR A 686 -32.08 6.28 19.70
N LEU A 687 -32.29 5.30 20.57
CA LEU A 687 -33.26 5.37 21.67
C LEU A 687 -32.64 5.64 23.06
N ALA A 688 -31.33 5.43 23.23
CA ALA A 688 -30.66 5.43 24.54
C ALA A 688 -29.92 6.73 24.91
#